data_AF-A0A232LRI8-F1
#
_entry.id   AF-A0A232LRI8-F1
#
_cell.length_a   1.000
_cell.length_b   1.000
_cell.length_c   1.000
_cell.angle_alpha   90.00
_cell.angle_beta   90.00
_cell.angle_gamma   90.00
#
_symmetry.space_group_name_H-M   'P 1'
#
loop_
_entity.id
_entity.type
_entity.pdbx_description
1 polymer ?
#
loop_
_entity_poly.entity_id
_entity_poly.type
_entity_poly.pdbx_seq_one_letter_code
_entity_poly.pdbx_strand_id
1 'polypeptide(L)'
;MSKHDLAGVLAEVLPEDVQVNVRHISTPPIQCEAIFSAPPGEDPETTFCENHFLAVSINRNKKLEEELLVFGVEVLVYTTDRLTTLFVSKADSTGYLHLLEIPPRSSLLRLISTTFLSYLVRARQRPGVRLVVSLFARAQNQYLFPSSGENSGKHVLDDRGLIKWWCRVFDPILREYEAESQAPSRNLSDQAVESMRTSATAYLIVPGCDRFETRAFFPNTVRSDDKCRPRWINSYPLRQICKTPGAPPRCLVPRFPDDPKARFLADLDDELPAVTGDGDCSKPKIPGQWRSVRSLDQFWEMVSFRQECSAGRLVGFLWLVVNPPGLSNEDEGLNQMPRPLERHQHQQRAASPPSPETHPEQNGEREEVRKGLTRSEKGEESARNGSRLYGNPSRCQTVDPVHKDSTSAPRTNSHPFSWPEIGRGEIILTDSDYKNAHDCLLRQDFEHEDPSITSTMAWIREVSSLADILWWGRRVVGKRRISAPAEQSFEALSLMSPKKRRVENREDDWIDDNEHEIVNQDPAEFGSPNGSQTATTKITDDPTESSPGVNLLNANFIRKKRKTWKHYTSKPPRSFSSTSSDPPHVTVIRPVKGLEPHLYECLAATFQQDYPLNKLTIHLCISTRKDPAFPTLEKLLVDFPHVDARILVEEEDPLLQDNNDGETYPLGPNPKIRNMSRGYREAKSDIIWIVDCNVWVGRGVCGRMVDKLCGFRLDRERKLHRGREYKFVHHLPLVVDVDGEEHPALLDVTDDMVTGADQPRETAFSSSGARLEELFLSSSHAKMYTAINTVLIAPCTVGKSNMFRSSHLNYLTNPSSSDLRPRNPGIDYFSDNICEDHLIGDLLWKQDVRAEKELGKRLGKHALVLGDFAIQPVAGMSVRAYISRRVRWLRVRKFTVLLATLVEPGTECLLCSFYGSFGVTTSLSRVLWFKDGGSGWPDLSTWTAFFGLWLLSVVVWAAVDWTLYLRLHSAATVEIDEHTPHFARERPRGQLARRPFLHWLAAWLGREALALPIWIWAFYGGTTVVWRDRSFKVSFDMKVREIETDRAIALSIEDDKQQPTAGDLNRKKQD
;
A
#
# COMPACT_ATOMS: atom_id res chain seq x y z
N MET A 1 12.80 -44.77 10.15
CA MET A 1 13.90 -44.06 9.46
C MET A 1 14.23 -42.85 10.32
N SER A 2 15.50 -42.42 10.44
CA SER A 2 15.85 -41.38 11.41
C SER A 2 15.29 -40.01 10.99
N LYS A 3 14.92 -39.17 11.96
CA LYS A 3 14.47 -37.78 11.73
C LYS A 3 15.60 -36.82 11.28
N HIS A 4 16.76 -37.36 10.92
CA HIS A 4 18.00 -36.62 10.64
C HIS A 4 18.43 -36.67 9.17
N ASP A 5 17.69 -37.38 8.32
CA ASP A 5 17.99 -37.52 6.89
C ASP A 5 17.05 -36.67 6.02
N LEU A 6 17.61 -35.75 5.22
CA LEU A 6 16.84 -34.81 4.40
C LEU A 6 15.91 -35.52 3.40
N ALA A 7 16.39 -36.58 2.76
CA ALA A 7 15.60 -37.39 1.83
C ALA A 7 14.43 -38.09 2.52
N GLY A 8 14.63 -38.58 3.75
CA GLY A 8 13.56 -39.12 4.60
C GLY A 8 12.46 -38.12 4.93
N VAL A 9 12.84 -36.90 5.39
CA VAL A 9 11.86 -35.86 5.74
C VAL A 9 11.12 -35.34 4.50
N LEU A 10 11.80 -35.19 3.36
CA LEU A 10 11.14 -34.84 2.09
C LEU A 10 10.14 -35.91 1.65
N ALA A 11 10.46 -37.20 1.79
CA ALA A 11 9.52 -38.29 1.46
C ALA A 11 8.21 -38.23 2.27
N GLU A 12 8.26 -37.80 3.53
CA GLU A 12 7.06 -37.68 4.39
C GLU A 12 6.16 -36.48 4.01
N VAL A 13 6.72 -35.44 3.41
CA VAL A 13 5.99 -34.20 3.06
C VAL A 13 5.46 -34.21 1.62
N LEU A 14 6.18 -34.84 0.69
CA LEU A 14 5.83 -34.94 -0.73
C LEU A 14 4.58 -35.83 -0.94
N PRO A 15 3.67 -35.48 -1.89
CA PRO A 15 2.48 -36.29 -2.19
C PRO A 15 2.83 -37.72 -2.59
N GLU A 16 1.94 -38.67 -2.29
CA GLU A 16 2.09 -40.08 -2.68
C GLU A 16 2.42 -40.21 -4.18
N ASP A 17 3.32 -41.15 -4.51
CA ASP A 17 3.82 -41.49 -5.85
C ASP A 17 4.60 -40.40 -6.62
N VAL A 18 4.74 -39.17 -6.09
CA VAL A 18 5.62 -38.15 -6.68
C VAL A 18 7.09 -38.53 -6.51
N GLN A 19 7.85 -38.54 -7.61
CA GLN A 19 9.25 -38.93 -7.65
C GLN A 19 10.14 -37.75 -8.03
N VAL A 20 11.13 -37.44 -7.20
CA VAL A 20 12.12 -36.37 -7.44
C VAL A 20 13.51 -36.85 -7.02
N ASN A 21 14.55 -36.37 -7.69
CA ASN A 21 15.93 -36.55 -7.24
C ASN A 21 16.38 -35.30 -6.51
N VAL A 22 17.06 -35.50 -5.38
CA VAL A 22 17.47 -34.44 -4.47
C VAL A 22 18.99 -34.47 -4.36
N ARG A 23 19.62 -33.33 -4.62
CA ARG A 23 21.08 -33.14 -4.64
C ARG A 23 21.43 -31.99 -3.72
N HIS A 24 22.15 -32.28 -2.64
CA HIS A 24 22.53 -31.29 -1.63
C HIS A 24 24.06 -31.23 -1.53
N ILE A 25 24.64 -30.10 -1.92
CA ILE A 25 26.07 -29.81 -1.76
C ILE A 25 26.26 -28.78 -0.64
N SER A 26 27.41 -28.83 0.04
CA SER A 26 27.80 -27.82 1.04
C SER A 26 29.29 -27.56 1.08
N THR A 27 29.72 -26.44 1.65
CA THR A 27 31.13 -26.17 1.99
C THR A 27 31.41 -26.47 3.47
N PRO A 28 32.69 -26.70 3.86
CA PRO A 28 33.08 -26.57 5.27
C PRO A 28 32.92 -25.12 5.76
N PRO A 29 32.87 -24.87 7.08
CA PRO A 29 32.79 -23.53 7.65
C PRO A 29 34.09 -22.76 7.40
N ILE A 30 34.00 -21.69 6.60
CA ILE A 30 35.13 -20.83 6.23
C ILE A 30 35.01 -19.50 6.97
N GLN A 31 36.11 -18.98 7.51
CA GLN A 31 36.10 -17.67 8.16
C GLN A 31 35.82 -16.56 7.13
N CYS A 32 34.86 -15.69 7.42
CA CYS A 32 34.42 -14.60 6.54
C CYS A 32 34.34 -13.26 7.29
N GLU A 33 34.03 -12.20 6.56
CA GLU A 33 33.77 -10.89 7.16
C GLU A 33 32.53 -10.91 8.08
N ALA A 34 32.54 -10.04 9.09
CA ALA A 34 31.44 -9.94 10.04
C ALA A 34 30.16 -9.42 9.38
N ILE A 35 29.03 -10.11 9.63
CA ILE A 35 27.72 -9.68 9.11
C ILE A 35 27.27 -8.32 9.66
N PHE A 36 27.77 -7.90 10.83
CA PHE A 36 27.57 -6.56 11.39
C PHE A 36 28.88 -5.76 11.35
N SER A 37 28.78 -4.48 10.99
CA SER A 37 29.94 -3.57 11.10
C SER A 37 30.26 -3.30 12.56
N ALA A 38 31.53 -3.40 12.92
CA ALA A 38 31.99 -3.12 14.28
C ALA A 38 31.67 -1.67 14.72
N PRO A 39 31.22 -1.45 15.97
CA PRO A 39 31.17 -0.13 16.58
C PRO A 39 32.53 0.59 16.59
N PRO A 40 32.57 1.93 16.64
CA PRO A 40 33.84 2.66 16.71
C PRO A 40 34.65 2.28 17.96
N GLY A 41 35.79 1.61 17.76
CA GLY A 41 36.67 1.16 18.85
C GLY A 41 36.47 -0.29 19.31
N GLU A 42 35.57 -1.06 18.68
CA GLU A 42 35.50 -2.52 18.83
C GLU A 42 36.03 -3.22 17.55
N ASP A 43 36.55 -4.44 17.70
CA ASP A 43 36.93 -5.31 16.58
C ASP A 43 35.70 -6.05 16.00
N PRO A 44 35.70 -6.43 14.71
CA PRO A 44 34.61 -7.20 14.10
C PRO A 44 34.40 -8.59 14.74
N GLU A 45 33.13 -9.03 14.86
CA GLU A 45 32.77 -10.38 15.36
C GLU A 45 33.37 -11.47 14.47
N THR A 46 34.09 -12.45 15.05
CA THR A 46 34.64 -13.59 14.31
C THR A 46 33.50 -14.43 13.74
N THR A 47 33.34 -14.41 12.41
CA THR A 47 32.21 -15.02 11.71
C THR A 47 32.71 -16.12 10.78
N PHE A 48 31.98 -17.24 10.72
CA PHE A 48 32.21 -18.34 9.78
C PHE A 48 30.97 -18.54 8.89
N CYS A 49 31.15 -18.88 7.62
CA CYS A 49 30.09 -19.15 6.66
C CYS A 49 30.18 -20.59 6.13
N GLU A 50 29.07 -21.32 6.16
CA GLU A 50 28.86 -22.56 5.40
C GLU A 50 27.86 -22.28 4.27
N ASN A 51 28.20 -22.62 3.03
CA ASN A 51 27.30 -22.49 1.90
C ASN A 51 26.55 -23.84 1.74
N HIS A 52 25.25 -23.81 1.50
CA HIS A 52 24.45 -24.99 1.17
C HIS A 52 23.62 -24.73 -0.08
N PHE A 53 23.73 -25.61 -1.07
CA PHE A 53 22.92 -25.55 -2.29
C PHE A 53 22.13 -26.84 -2.48
N LEU A 54 20.81 -26.70 -2.62
CA LEU A 54 19.89 -27.80 -2.88
C LEU A 54 19.35 -27.67 -4.31
N ALA A 55 19.68 -28.66 -5.14
CA ALA A 55 19.11 -28.86 -6.45
C ALA A 55 18.08 -30.00 -6.41
N VAL A 56 16.95 -29.81 -7.10
CA VAL A 56 15.92 -30.85 -7.28
C VAL A 56 15.65 -31.03 -8.76
N SER A 57 15.68 -32.28 -9.21
CA SER A 57 15.43 -32.70 -10.59
C SER A 57 14.36 -33.78 -10.68
N ILE A 58 13.86 -33.99 -11.90
CA ILE A 58 12.84 -34.99 -12.26
C ILE A 58 13.36 -35.86 -13.41
N ASN A 59 12.86 -37.09 -13.53
CA ASN A 59 13.21 -38.00 -14.63
C ASN A 59 12.12 -38.00 -15.71
N ARG A 60 12.46 -37.62 -16.94
CA ARG A 60 11.58 -37.82 -18.10
C ARG A 60 11.33 -39.32 -18.31
N ASN A 61 10.08 -39.70 -18.56
CA ASN A 61 9.68 -41.10 -18.85
C ASN A 61 10.18 -42.17 -17.84
N LYS A 62 10.49 -41.78 -16.60
CA LYS A 62 11.12 -42.64 -15.57
C LYS A 62 12.49 -43.24 -15.95
N LYS A 63 13.14 -42.75 -17.01
CA LYS A 63 14.51 -43.15 -17.40
C LYS A 63 15.54 -42.47 -16.49
N LEU A 64 16.62 -43.18 -16.15
CA LEU A 64 17.68 -42.66 -15.27
C LEU A 64 18.56 -41.58 -15.92
N GLU A 65 18.69 -41.58 -17.25
CA GLU A 65 19.64 -40.72 -17.99
C GLU A 65 19.02 -39.39 -18.48
N GLU A 66 17.69 -39.25 -18.43
CA GLU A 66 16.95 -38.05 -18.84
C GLU A 66 16.50 -37.24 -17.60
N GLU A 67 17.48 -36.69 -16.87
CA GLU A 67 17.22 -35.83 -15.71
C GLU A 67 17.08 -34.34 -16.08
N LEU A 68 16.15 -33.67 -15.40
CA LEU A 68 15.81 -32.27 -15.65
C LEU A 68 15.66 -31.51 -14.34
N LEU A 69 16.50 -30.49 -14.10
CA LEU A 69 16.40 -29.60 -12.94
C LEU A 69 15.07 -28.84 -12.97
N VAL A 70 14.37 -28.81 -11.83
CA VAL A 70 13.09 -28.09 -11.65
C VAL A 70 13.17 -26.98 -10.62
N PHE A 71 14.08 -27.08 -9.64
CA PHE A 71 14.20 -26.13 -8.53
C PHE A 71 15.62 -26.09 -7.99
N GLY A 72 16.07 -24.91 -7.59
CA GLY A 72 17.34 -24.68 -6.91
C GLY A 72 17.16 -23.68 -5.77
N VAL A 73 17.80 -23.92 -4.62
CA VAL A 73 17.85 -22.98 -3.50
C VAL A 73 19.22 -22.97 -2.82
N GLU A 74 19.77 -21.76 -2.64
CA GLU A 74 21.02 -21.48 -1.96
C GLU A 74 20.75 -20.86 -0.57
N VAL A 75 21.35 -21.44 0.47
CA VAL A 75 21.26 -20.97 1.86
C VAL A 75 22.66 -20.87 2.44
N LEU A 76 23.00 -19.69 2.96
CA LEU A 76 24.28 -19.40 3.61
C LEU A 76 24.08 -19.45 5.13
N VAL A 77 24.91 -20.17 5.85
CA VAL A 77 24.81 -20.34 7.31
C VAL A 77 25.98 -19.63 7.97
N TYR A 78 25.71 -18.44 8.50
CA TYR A 78 26.67 -17.67 9.27
C TYR A 78 26.64 -18.10 10.74
N THR A 79 27.81 -18.37 11.31
CA THR A 79 28.01 -18.74 12.72
C THR A 79 28.91 -17.71 13.39
N THR A 80 28.41 -17.06 14.44
CA THR A 80 29.21 -16.30 15.42
C THR A 80 29.17 -16.98 16.79
N ASP A 81 29.73 -16.35 17.81
CA ASP A 81 29.64 -16.79 19.21
C ASP A 81 28.19 -16.83 19.72
N ARG A 82 27.42 -15.77 19.45
CA ARG A 82 26.10 -15.50 20.02
C ARG A 82 24.91 -15.74 19.07
N LEU A 83 25.17 -15.91 17.78
CA LEU A 83 24.12 -16.00 16.76
C LEU A 83 24.44 -17.06 15.69
N THR A 84 23.42 -17.81 15.28
CA THR A 84 23.44 -18.60 14.04
C THR A 84 22.44 -17.96 13.06
N THR A 85 22.90 -17.51 11.89
CA THR A 85 22.03 -16.87 10.87
C THR A 85 21.98 -17.70 9.59
N LEU A 86 20.79 -18.18 9.24
CA LEU A 86 20.50 -18.86 7.97
C LEU A 86 19.97 -17.82 6.98
N PHE A 87 20.78 -17.39 6.02
CA PHE A 87 20.39 -16.46 4.98
C PHE A 87 20.01 -17.19 3.69
N VAL A 88 18.78 -17.01 3.20
CA VAL A 88 18.39 -17.53 1.88
C VAL A 88 18.88 -16.57 0.81
N SER A 89 19.92 -16.98 0.08
CA SER A 89 20.61 -16.18 -0.94
C SER A 89 19.81 -16.14 -2.24
N LYS A 90 19.52 -17.31 -2.82
CA LYS A 90 18.86 -17.46 -4.12
C LYS A 90 17.85 -18.60 -4.07
N ALA A 91 16.73 -18.45 -4.76
CA ALA A 91 15.81 -19.55 -5.03
C ALA A 91 15.18 -19.34 -6.41
N ASP A 92 15.17 -20.38 -7.24
CA ASP A 92 14.69 -20.29 -8.62
C ASP A 92 14.08 -21.62 -9.09
N SER A 93 13.35 -21.58 -10.20
CA SER A 93 12.79 -22.75 -10.86
C SER A 93 12.91 -22.63 -12.38
N THR A 94 12.98 -23.77 -13.08
CA THR A 94 13.16 -23.80 -14.54
C THR A 94 11.83 -23.76 -15.31
N GLY A 95 10.70 -24.07 -14.66
CA GLY A 95 9.36 -24.12 -15.28
C GLY A 95 8.87 -25.53 -15.67
N TYR A 96 9.72 -26.56 -15.64
CA TYR A 96 9.38 -27.92 -16.09
C TYR A 96 8.60 -28.78 -15.08
N LEU A 97 8.15 -28.21 -13.96
CA LEU A 97 7.39 -28.92 -12.93
C LEU A 97 6.06 -29.53 -13.45
N HIS A 98 5.52 -28.99 -14.54
CA HIS A 98 4.29 -29.46 -15.17
C HIS A 98 4.39 -30.90 -15.72
N LEU A 99 5.60 -31.40 -16.00
CA LEU A 99 5.86 -32.75 -16.51
C LEU A 99 5.63 -33.87 -15.46
N LEU A 100 5.43 -33.53 -14.19
CA LEU A 100 5.15 -34.50 -13.11
C LEU A 100 3.65 -34.85 -12.94
N GLU A 101 2.75 -34.31 -13.76
CA GLU A 101 1.28 -34.57 -13.73
C GLU A 101 0.60 -34.38 -12.35
N ILE A 102 1.17 -33.52 -11.49
CA ILE A 102 0.73 -33.37 -10.09
C ILE A 102 -0.65 -32.67 -10.00
N PRO A 103 -1.57 -33.13 -9.14
CA PRO A 103 -2.84 -32.45 -8.89
C PRO A 103 -2.64 -31.01 -8.38
N PRO A 104 -3.37 -30.00 -8.89
CA PRO A 104 -3.05 -28.56 -8.77
C PRO A 104 -3.28 -27.93 -7.38
N ARG A 105 -3.38 -28.73 -6.31
CA ARG A 105 -3.78 -28.27 -4.96
C ARG A 105 -2.62 -27.83 -4.06
N SER A 106 -1.37 -28.16 -4.37
CA SER A 106 -0.21 -27.80 -3.53
C SER A 106 1.04 -27.44 -4.34
N SER A 107 1.59 -26.25 -4.08
CA SER A 107 2.89 -25.84 -4.63
C SER A 107 4.02 -26.71 -4.07
N LEU A 108 4.58 -27.59 -4.91
CA LEU A 108 5.67 -28.51 -4.54
C LEU A 108 6.92 -27.74 -4.09
N LEU A 109 7.27 -26.68 -4.82
CA LEU A 109 8.43 -25.83 -4.53
C LEU A 109 8.37 -25.23 -3.11
N ARG A 110 7.17 -24.84 -2.66
CA ARG A 110 6.94 -24.33 -1.31
C ARG A 110 7.16 -25.40 -0.25
N LEU A 111 6.70 -26.64 -0.50
CA LEU A 111 6.90 -27.76 0.42
C LEU A 111 8.39 -28.12 0.53
N ILE A 112 9.10 -28.19 -0.59
CA ILE A 112 10.55 -28.44 -0.64
C ILE A 112 11.30 -27.35 0.14
N SER A 113 11.00 -26.07 -0.13
CA SER A 113 11.63 -24.92 0.55
C SER A 113 11.38 -24.92 2.06
N THR A 114 10.13 -25.12 2.49
CA THR A 114 9.78 -25.23 3.92
C THR A 114 10.53 -26.39 4.57
N THR A 115 10.59 -27.56 3.92
CA THR A 115 11.23 -28.75 4.47
C THR A 115 12.74 -28.58 4.57
N PHE A 116 13.39 -28.01 3.55
CA PHE A 116 14.84 -27.77 3.56
C PHE A 116 15.26 -26.75 4.63
N LEU A 117 14.54 -25.63 4.76
CA LEU A 117 14.79 -24.66 5.82
C LEU A 117 14.52 -25.27 7.21
N SER A 118 13.41 -25.98 7.38
CA SER A 118 13.06 -26.70 8.62
C SER A 118 14.11 -27.79 8.98
N TYR A 119 14.74 -28.42 7.98
CA TYR A 119 15.86 -29.33 8.17
C TYR A 119 17.12 -28.60 8.66
N LEU A 120 17.56 -27.54 7.96
CA LEU A 120 18.74 -26.76 8.33
C LEU A 120 18.59 -26.10 9.71
N VAL A 121 17.42 -25.54 10.04
CA VAL A 121 17.15 -24.97 11.37
C VAL A 121 17.36 -26.01 12.46
N ARG A 122 16.78 -27.21 12.34
CA ARG A 122 16.97 -28.29 13.35
C ARG A 122 18.42 -28.80 13.40
N ALA A 123 19.12 -28.84 12.27
CA ALA A 123 20.50 -29.34 12.20
C ALA A 123 21.56 -28.32 12.67
N ARG A 124 21.26 -27.01 12.60
CA ARG A 124 22.18 -25.91 12.97
C ARG A 124 21.79 -25.18 14.26
N GLN A 125 20.71 -25.59 14.93
CA GLN A 125 20.34 -25.08 16.25
C GLN A 125 21.38 -25.51 17.30
N ARG A 126 22.09 -24.53 17.88
CA ARG A 126 22.99 -24.75 19.01
C ARG A 126 22.24 -24.57 20.35
N PRO A 127 22.54 -25.33 21.42
CA PRO A 127 21.96 -25.13 22.74
C PRO A 127 22.29 -23.72 23.28
N GLY A 128 21.30 -22.99 23.79
CA GLY A 128 21.48 -21.66 24.38
C GLY A 128 21.83 -20.53 23.40
N VAL A 129 21.95 -20.79 22.08
CA VAL A 129 22.30 -19.77 21.07
C VAL A 129 21.10 -19.45 20.18
N ARG A 130 20.79 -18.17 20.01
CA ARG A 130 19.69 -17.67 19.17
C ARG A 130 19.94 -18.01 17.70
N LEU A 131 18.88 -18.42 17.00
CA LEU A 131 18.93 -18.73 15.56
C LEU A 131 18.00 -17.78 14.80
N VAL A 132 18.48 -17.23 13.68
CA VAL A 132 17.72 -16.33 12.81
C VAL A 132 17.70 -16.87 11.38
N VAL A 133 16.53 -17.09 10.81
CA VAL A 133 16.39 -17.31 9.35
C VAL A 133 16.04 -15.98 8.70
N SER A 134 16.89 -15.48 7.81
CA SER A 134 16.73 -14.19 7.14
C SER A 134 16.63 -14.35 5.62
N LEU A 135 15.82 -13.53 4.96
CA LEU A 135 15.83 -13.39 3.51
C LEU A 135 15.34 -12.01 3.08
N PHE A 136 15.55 -11.67 1.81
CA PHE A 136 14.82 -10.62 1.12
C PHE A 136 14.03 -11.22 -0.07
N ALA A 137 12.78 -10.81 -0.23
CA ALA A 137 11.90 -11.25 -1.31
C ALA A 137 11.74 -10.14 -2.34
N ARG A 138 12.25 -10.38 -3.55
CA ARG A 138 12.19 -9.50 -4.74
C ARG A 138 11.97 -10.37 -5.97
N ALA A 139 11.11 -9.95 -6.90
CA ALA A 139 10.89 -10.66 -8.15
C ALA A 139 11.98 -10.31 -9.17
N GLN A 140 12.53 -11.33 -9.82
CA GLN A 140 13.37 -11.24 -11.02
C GLN A 140 13.04 -12.42 -11.93
N ASN A 141 13.30 -12.29 -13.23
CA ASN A 141 12.96 -13.34 -14.22
C ASN A 141 13.75 -14.63 -13.99
N GLN A 142 14.99 -14.51 -13.50
CA GLN A 142 15.89 -15.62 -13.16
C GLN A 142 16.92 -15.20 -12.11
N TYR A 143 17.43 -16.18 -11.37
CA TYR A 143 18.45 -16.06 -10.32
C TYR A 143 19.54 -17.13 -10.43
N LEU A 144 19.16 -18.37 -10.79
CA LEU A 144 20.06 -19.53 -10.83
C LEU A 144 20.08 -20.22 -12.19
N PHE A 145 18.99 -20.13 -12.95
CA PHE A 145 18.82 -20.83 -14.23
C PHE A 145 18.75 -19.83 -15.39
N PRO A 146 19.84 -19.62 -16.16
CA PRO A 146 19.83 -18.73 -17.33
C PRO A 146 18.79 -19.16 -18.36
N SER A 147 18.27 -18.19 -19.13
CA SER A 147 17.22 -18.32 -20.16
C SER A 147 15.88 -18.92 -19.70
N SER A 148 15.77 -19.47 -18.49
CA SER A 148 14.54 -20.07 -17.97
C SER A 148 13.37 -19.07 -17.85
N GLY A 149 13.65 -17.76 -17.85
CA GLY A 149 12.63 -16.71 -17.92
C GLY A 149 11.86 -16.67 -19.25
N GLU A 150 12.39 -17.25 -20.31
CA GLU A 150 11.80 -17.31 -21.65
C GLU A 150 10.97 -18.61 -21.85
N ASN A 151 11.18 -19.62 -21.00
CA ASN A 151 10.35 -20.82 -20.94
C ASN A 151 8.90 -20.48 -20.53
N SER A 152 7.95 -20.67 -21.46
CA SER A 152 6.51 -20.47 -21.22
C SER A 152 5.92 -21.28 -20.04
N GLY A 153 6.58 -22.36 -19.61
CA GLY A 153 6.21 -23.13 -18.42
C GLY A 153 6.59 -22.47 -17.09
N LYS A 154 7.48 -21.46 -17.08
CA LYS A 154 7.94 -20.77 -15.86
C LYS A 154 6.99 -19.62 -15.48
N HIS A 155 6.24 -19.82 -14.40
CA HIS A 155 5.40 -18.77 -13.83
C HIS A 155 6.17 -17.93 -12.80
N VAL A 156 6.72 -16.79 -13.21
CA VAL A 156 7.35 -15.81 -12.32
C VAL A 156 6.28 -15.08 -11.49
N LEU A 157 6.49 -14.97 -10.18
CA LEU A 157 5.61 -14.19 -9.28
C LEU A 157 5.99 -12.71 -9.30
N ASP A 158 5.01 -11.82 -9.10
CA ASP A 158 5.26 -10.40 -8.81
C ASP A 158 5.81 -10.22 -7.38
N ASP A 159 6.39 -9.06 -7.08
CA ASP A 159 6.96 -8.77 -5.74
C ASP A 159 5.95 -9.07 -4.62
N ARG A 160 4.69 -8.63 -4.76
CA ARG A 160 3.64 -8.84 -3.74
C ARG A 160 3.28 -10.33 -3.62
N GLY A 161 3.24 -11.07 -4.71
CA GLY A 161 3.02 -12.51 -4.73
C GLY A 161 4.17 -13.29 -4.09
N LEU A 162 5.41 -12.90 -4.38
CA LEU A 162 6.61 -13.56 -3.86
C LEU A 162 6.81 -13.34 -2.35
N ILE A 163 6.56 -12.12 -1.85
CA ILE A 163 6.56 -11.83 -0.41
C ILE A 163 5.54 -12.74 0.31
N LYS A 164 4.31 -12.87 -0.23
CA LYS A 164 3.28 -13.77 0.32
C LYS A 164 3.67 -15.24 0.22
N TRP A 165 4.39 -15.63 -0.83
CA TRP A 165 4.86 -17.00 -1.01
C TRP A 165 5.89 -17.36 0.08
N TRP A 166 6.90 -16.52 0.30
CA TRP A 166 7.88 -16.70 1.38
C TRP A 166 7.26 -16.66 2.77
N CYS A 167 6.28 -15.79 3.02
CA CYS A 167 5.55 -15.81 4.30
C CYS A 167 4.87 -17.17 4.54
N ARG A 168 4.34 -17.82 3.48
CA ARG A 168 3.76 -19.17 3.53
C ARG A 168 4.79 -20.32 3.50
N VAL A 169 6.07 -20.02 3.26
CA VAL A 169 7.20 -20.95 3.48
C VAL A 169 7.59 -20.96 4.96
N PHE A 170 7.61 -19.78 5.59
CA PHE A 170 8.06 -19.58 6.97
C PHE A 170 6.98 -19.94 8.01
N ASP A 171 5.70 -19.66 7.75
CA ASP A 171 4.60 -19.87 8.72
C ASP A 171 4.51 -21.32 9.28
N PRO A 172 4.70 -22.40 8.50
CA PRO A 172 4.77 -23.74 9.06
C PRO A 172 5.95 -23.94 10.01
N ILE A 173 7.14 -23.40 9.69
CA ILE A 173 8.36 -23.52 10.49
C ILE A 173 8.19 -22.77 11.82
N LEU A 174 7.68 -21.54 11.76
CA LEU A 174 7.33 -20.72 12.90
C LEU A 174 6.37 -21.45 13.86
N ARG A 175 5.36 -22.14 13.33
CA ARG A 175 4.33 -22.83 14.12
C ARG A 175 4.77 -24.18 14.69
N GLU A 176 5.97 -24.67 14.38
CA GLU A 176 6.60 -25.76 15.15
C GLU A 176 7.04 -25.31 16.56
N TYR A 177 7.18 -24.00 16.78
CA TYR A 177 7.68 -23.39 18.00
C TYR A 177 6.59 -22.63 18.77
N GLU A 178 6.82 -22.43 20.06
CA GLU A 178 5.88 -21.75 20.97
C GLU A 178 5.73 -20.25 20.66
N ALA A 179 4.61 -19.68 21.10
CA ALA A 179 4.25 -18.28 20.90
C ALA A 179 4.78 -17.38 22.03
N GLU A 180 5.45 -16.28 21.66
CA GLU A 180 6.10 -15.33 22.57
C GLU A 180 5.17 -14.17 22.96
N SER A 181 5.24 -13.70 24.20
CA SER A 181 4.50 -12.55 24.72
C SER A 181 5.20 -11.22 24.41
N GLN A 182 4.41 -10.21 24.04
CA GLN A 182 4.87 -8.84 23.83
C GLN A 182 4.66 -7.99 25.10
N ALA A 183 5.55 -7.02 25.36
CA ALA A 183 5.30 -6.00 26.36
C ALA A 183 4.17 -5.05 25.90
N PRO A 184 3.25 -4.60 26.78
CA PRO A 184 3.32 -4.68 28.25
C PRO A 184 2.48 -5.81 28.89
N SER A 185 1.88 -6.72 28.11
CA SER A 185 0.90 -7.71 28.61
C SER A 185 1.53 -8.96 29.24
N ARG A 186 2.63 -8.82 29.98
CA ARG A 186 3.44 -9.93 30.51
C ARG A 186 3.13 -10.25 31.96
N ASN A 187 2.74 -11.51 32.24
CA ASN A 187 2.75 -12.06 33.59
C ASN A 187 4.08 -12.80 33.84
N LEU A 188 4.54 -12.81 35.10
CA LEU A 188 5.77 -13.52 35.51
C LEU A 188 5.74 -15.03 35.19
N SER A 189 4.55 -15.62 35.08
CA SER A 189 4.35 -17.01 34.64
C SER A 189 4.72 -17.26 33.17
N ASP A 190 4.50 -16.28 32.29
CA ASP A 190 4.71 -16.44 30.85
C ASP A 190 6.21 -16.55 30.52
N GLN A 191 7.05 -15.76 31.19
CA GLN A 191 8.51 -15.79 31.05
C GLN A 191 9.12 -17.15 31.48
N ALA A 192 8.54 -17.79 32.51
CA ALA A 192 8.95 -19.14 32.92
C ALA A 192 8.58 -20.21 31.88
N VAL A 193 7.42 -20.08 31.22
CA VAL A 193 6.99 -21.02 30.16
C VAL A 193 7.79 -20.81 28.87
N GLU A 194 8.02 -19.55 28.49
CA GLU A 194 8.79 -19.18 27.29
C GLU A 194 10.27 -19.55 27.39
N SER A 195 10.87 -19.50 28.58
CA SER A 195 12.25 -19.95 28.80
C SER A 195 12.40 -21.47 28.91
N MET A 196 11.33 -22.21 29.22
CA MET A 196 11.36 -23.69 29.29
C MET A 196 11.19 -24.39 27.92
N ARG A 197 10.75 -23.69 26.88
CA ARG A 197 10.48 -24.25 25.55
C ARG A 197 11.12 -23.42 24.45
N THR A 198 11.37 -24.04 23.29
CA THR A 198 11.81 -23.29 22.10
C THR A 198 10.65 -22.43 21.58
N SER A 199 10.85 -21.12 21.54
CA SER A 199 9.86 -20.14 21.11
C SER A 199 10.32 -19.42 19.83
N ALA A 200 9.38 -18.88 19.04
CA ALA A 200 9.75 -18.16 17.82
C ALA A 200 8.72 -17.12 17.37
N THR A 201 9.23 -16.03 16.78
CA THR A 201 8.46 -14.92 16.19
C THR A 201 9.00 -14.54 14.81
N ALA A 202 8.09 -14.27 13.87
CA ALA A 202 8.43 -13.80 12.52
C ALA A 202 8.23 -12.28 12.40
N TYR A 203 9.19 -11.63 11.76
CA TYR A 203 9.29 -10.20 11.55
C TYR A 203 9.37 -9.89 10.06
N LEU A 204 8.54 -8.97 9.56
CA LEU A 204 8.51 -8.56 8.16
C LEU A 204 8.49 -7.04 8.04
N ILE A 205 9.43 -6.48 7.28
CA ILE A 205 9.42 -5.10 6.81
C ILE A 205 9.29 -5.10 5.29
N VAL A 206 8.38 -4.29 4.76
CA VAL A 206 8.28 -3.97 3.32
C VAL A 206 8.42 -2.45 3.19
N PRO A 207 9.60 -1.91 2.84
CA PRO A 207 9.81 -0.47 2.77
C PRO A 207 8.86 0.17 1.74
N GLY A 208 8.23 1.28 2.13
CA GLY A 208 7.20 1.95 1.33
C GLY A 208 5.76 1.48 1.62
N CYS A 209 5.57 0.33 2.30
CA CYS A 209 4.27 -0.10 2.81
C CYS A 209 4.10 0.28 4.29
N ASP A 210 2.89 0.70 4.68
CA ASP A 210 2.58 0.97 6.09
C ASP A 210 2.32 -0.31 6.89
N ARG A 211 2.04 -0.16 8.20
CA ARG A 211 1.74 -1.31 9.09
C ARG A 211 0.47 -2.06 8.69
N PHE A 212 -0.50 -1.43 8.04
CA PHE A 212 -1.77 -2.07 7.65
C PHE A 212 -1.64 -2.80 6.30
N GLU A 213 -0.97 -2.20 5.32
CA GLU A 213 -0.65 -2.84 4.05
C GLU A 213 0.30 -4.02 4.25
N THR A 214 1.30 -3.90 5.13
CA THR A 214 2.23 -5.01 5.41
C THR A 214 1.48 -6.23 5.99
N ARG A 215 0.45 -6.02 6.82
CA ARG A 215 -0.41 -7.11 7.33
C ARG A 215 -1.19 -7.84 6.23
N ALA A 216 -1.34 -7.25 5.04
CA ALA A 216 -1.94 -7.94 3.89
C ALA A 216 -0.99 -8.94 3.20
N PHE A 217 0.30 -8.96 3.56
CA PHE A 217 1.26 -10.01 3.18
C PHE A 217 1.28 -11.19 4.14
N PHE A 218 0.79 -11.01 5.38
CA PHE A 218 0.80 -12.07 6.39
C PHE A 218 -0.07 -13.28 5.97
N PRO A 219 0.29 -14.49 6.42
CA PRO A 219 -0.52 -15.69 6.24
C PRO A 219 -1.91 -15.56 6.88
N ASN A 220 -2.92 -16.25 6.32
CA ASN A 220 -4.29 -16.23 6.86
C ASN A 220 -4.39 -16.75 8.30
N THR A 221 -3.45 -17.61 8.71
CA THR A 221 -3.31 -18.18 10.06
C THR A 221 -3.08 -17.13 11.15
N VAL A 222 -2.61 -15.93 10.80
CA VAL A 222 -2.50 -14.78 11.73
C VAL A 222 -3.85 -14.28 12.23
N ARG A 223 -4.96 -14.63 11.57
CA ARG A 223 -6.31 -14.30 12.05
C ARG A 223 -6.76 -15.13 13.25
N SER A 224 -6.10 -16.27 13.50
CA SER A 224 -6.36 -17.17 14.64
C SER A 224 -5.31 -17.06 15.75
N ASP A 225 -4.29 -16.20 15.57
CA ASP A 225 -3.27 -15.97 16.60
C ASP A 225 -3.81 -15.00 17.68
N ASP A 226 -3.41 -15.22 18.94
CA ASP A 226 -3.80 -14.35 20.04
C ASP A 226 -3.14 -12.96 19.93
N LYS A 227 -3.90 -11.90 20.25
CA LYS A 227 -3.43 -10.51 20.24
C LYS A 227 -2.29 -10.28 21.25
N CYS A 228 -2.27 -11.02 22.35
CA CYS A 228 -1.22 -10.94 23.38
C CYS A 228 0.07 -11.69 23.00
N ARG A 229 0.00 -12.60 22.01
CA ARG A 229 1.13 -13.42 21.54
C ARG A 229 1.20 -13.47 20.00
N PRO A 230 1.38 -12.32 19.32
CA PRO A 230 1.37 -12.24 17.86
C PRO A 230 2.58 -12.99 17.26
N ARG A 231 2.33 -13.99 16.40
CA ARG A 231 3.39 -14.76 15.74
C ARG A 231 4.09 -13.98 14.61
N TRP A 232 3.43 -12.96 14.06
CA TRP A 232 3.88 -12.14 12.94
C TRP A 232 3.84 -10.66 13.28
N ILE A 233 4.97 -9.97 13.19
CA ILE A 233 5.16 -8.58 13.60
C ILE A 233 5.74 -7.75 12.45
N ASN A 234 5.23 -6.52 12.26
CA ASN A 234 5.88 -5.53 11.40
C ASN A 234 6.81 -4.65 12.25
N SER A 235 8.06 -5.10 12.36
CA SER A 235 9.20 -4.35 12.92
C SER A 235 10.51 -5.05 12.54
N TYR A 236 11.64 -4.44 12.87
CA TYR A 236 12.97 -5.06 12.81
C TYR A 236 13.33 -5.59 14.21
N PRO A 237 13.76 -6.85 14.39
CA PRO A 237 14.09 -7.44 15.70
C PRO A 237 15.46 -6.96 16.25
N LEU A 238 15.60 -5.64 16.42
CA LEU A 238 16.85 -4.96 16.79
C LEU A 238 17.51 -5.54 18.05
N ARG A 239 16.76 -5.59 19.17
CA ARG A 239 17.27 -6.04 20.49
C ARG A 239 17.69 -7.51 20.51
N GLN A 240 17.10 -8.33 19.63
CA GLN A 240 17.40 -9.76 19.56
C GLN A 240 18.65 -10.06 18.73
N ILE A 241 18.89 -9.26 17.69
CA ILE A 241 19.95 -9.49 16.70
C ILE A 241 21.23 -8.70 17.03
N CYS A 242 21.12 -7.46 17.52
CA CYS A 242 22.27 -6.60 17.78
C CYS A 242 22.78 -6.72 19.23
N LYS A 243 24.10 -6.68 19.40
CA LYS A 243 24.79 -6.67 20.71
C LYS A 243 24.51 -5.38 21.50
N THR A 244 24.55 -4.23 20.82
CA THR A 244 24.43 -2.91 21.43
C THR A 244 23.39 -2.06 20.67
N PRO A 245 22.12 -2.00 21.10
CA PRO A 245 21.06 -1.28 20.38
C PRO A 245 21.31 0.24 20.20
N GLY A 246 22.17 0.83 21.03
CA GLY A 246 22.58 2.24 20.95
C GLY A 246 23.78 2.53 20.02
N ALA A 247 24.31 1.54 19.29
CA ALA A 247 25.40 1.74 18.35
C ALA A 247 24.97 2.55 17.11
N PRO A 248 25.91 3.13 16.32
CA PRO A 248 25.57 3.84 15.10
C PRO A 248 24.80 2.95 14.09
N PRO A 249 23.85 3.49 13.30
CA PRO A 249 22.97 2.69 12.45
C PRO A 249 23.66 1.69 11.50
N ARG A 250 24.89 2.00 11.04
CA ARG A 250 25.72 1.10 10.21
C ARG A 250 26.07 -0.23 10.87
N CYS A 251 26.08 -0.27 12.20
CA CYS A 251 26.35 -1.45 13.02
C CYS A 251 25.10 -2.29 13.30
N LEU A 252 23.90 -1.75 13.03
CA LEU A 252 22.62 -2.33 13.44
C LEU A 252 21.92 -3.17 12.36
N VAL A 253 22.48 -3.24 11.15
CA VAL A 253 21.86 -3.90 9.99
C VAL A 253 22.83 -4.93 9.39
N PRO A 254 22.40 -6.19 9.17
CA PRO A 254 23.30 -7.22 8.66
C PRO A 254 23.57 -7.03 7.16
N ARG A 255 24.84 -7.21 6.76
CA ARG A 255 25.31 -7.22 5.38
C ARG A 255 25.28 -8.66 4.86
N PHE A 256 24.50 -8.89 3.81
CA PHE A 256 24.41 -10.18 3.10
C PHE A 256 24.76 -9.96 1.61
N PRO A 257 25.28 -10.99 0.91
CA PRO A 257 25.56 -10.89 -0.53
C PRO A 257 24.29 -10.59 -1.34
N ASP A 258 24.46 -9.83 -2.41
CA ASP A 258 23.43 -9.39 -3.38
C ASP A 258 22.19 -8.65 -2.82
N ASP A 259 22.19 -8.33 -1.52
CA ASP A 259 21.06 -7.75 -0.81
C ASP A 259 20.91 -6.23 -1.08
N PRO A 260 19.71 -5.74 -1.47
CA PRO A 260 19.44 -4.31 -1.65
C PRO A 260 19.78 -3.44 -0.43
N LYS A 261 19.61 -3.94 0.79
CA LYS A 261 19.96 -3.19 2.02
C LYS A 261 21.47 -3.12 2.22
N ALA A 262 22.21 -4.18 1.89
CA ALA A 262 23.67 -4.19 1.96
C ALA A 262 24.29 -3.24 0.92
N ARG A 263 23.72 -3.19 -0.29
CA ARG A 263 24.08 -2.19 -1.32
C ARG A 263 23.88 -0.76 -0.82
N PHE A 264 22.75 -0.47 -0.16
CA PHE A 264 22.53 0.86 0.40
C PHE A 264 23.46 1.19 1.59
N LEU A 265 23.83 0.21 2.41
CA LEU A 265 24.84 0.40 3.47
C LEU A 265 26.22 0.78 2.92
N ALA A 266 26.60 0.24 1.75
CA ALA A 266 27.85 0.62 1.08
C ALA A 266 27.80 2.08 0.60
N ASP A 267 26.76 2.47 -0.14
CA ASP A 267 26.57 3.86 -0.61
C ASP A 267 26.56 4.90 0.54
N LEU A 268 26.05 4.51 1.72
CA LEU A 268 26.05 5.37 2.91
C LEU A 268 27.41 5.42 3.61
N ASP A 269 28.15 4.30 3.64
CA ASP A 269 29.52 4.26 4.17
C ASP A 269 30.48 5.10 3.32
N ASP A 270 30.25 5.24 2.01
CA ASP A 270 30.98 6.16 1.12
C ASP A 270 30.77 7.65 1.46
N GLU A 271 29.72 8.01 2.21
CA GLU A 271 29.54 9.38 2.73
C GLU A 271 30.50 9.72 3.89
N LEU A 272 31.07 8.69 4.55
CA LEU A 272 31.92 8.88 5.71
C LEU A 272 33.19 9.64 5.32
N PRO A 273 33.71 10.54 6.17
CA PRO A 273 34.97 11.21 5.87
C PRO A 273 36.10 10.18 5.78
N ALA A 274 36.78 10.14 4.64
CA ALA A 274 38.02 9.38 4.51
C ALA A 274 38.99 9.82 5.62
N VAL A 275 39.63 8.86 6.29
CA VAL A 275 40.63 9.13 7.34
C VAL A 275 41.95 9.54 6.69
N THR A 276 41.95 10.73 6.08
CA THR A 276 43.19 11.42 5.70
C THR A 276 43.80 12.01 6.97
N GLY A 277 45.01 11.57 7.32
CA GLY A 277 45.69 11.90 8.58
C GLY A 277 46.24 13.33 8.71
N ASP A 278 45.58 14.33 8.13
CA ASP A 278 45.91 15.75 8.32
C ASP A 278 44.75 16.48 9.01
N GLY A 279 45.10 17.27 10.03
CA GLY A 279 44.15 17.78 11.00
C GLY A 279 43.47 19.09 10.60
N ASP A 280 42.13 19.10 10.69
CA ASP A 280 41.35 20.32 10.91
C ASP A 280 40.32 20.09 12.03
N CYS A 281 40.71 20.44 13.26
CA CYS A 281 39.93 20.23 14.48
C CYS A 281 39.01 21.42 14.77
N SER A 282 37.83 21.47 14.16
CA SER A 282 36.84 22.52 14.43
C SER A 282 35.40 22.06 14.75
N LYS A 283 35.08 20.75 14.66
CA LYS A 283 33.80 20.19 15.18
C LYS A 283 33.99 18.73 15.67
N PRO A 284 33.47 18.35 16.87
CA PRO A 284 33.47 16.96 17.31
C PRO A 284 32.43 16.17 16.49
N LYS A 285 32.86 15.53 15.40
CA LYS A 285 32.05 14.59 14.64
C LYS A 285 32.13 13.22 15.32
N ILE A 286 30.99 12.67 15.73
CA ILE A 286 30.91 11.31 16.27
C ILE A 286 31.34 10.33 15.17
N PRO A 287 32.36 9.48 15.39
CA PRO A 287 32.84 8.56 14.36
C PRO A 287 31.75 7.54 13.98
N GLY A 288 31.62 7.24 12.69
CA GLY A 288 30.72 6.20 12.19
C GLY A 288 29.24 6.61 12.00
N GLN A 289 28.90 7.90 12.05
CA GLN A 289 27.58 8.40 11.63
C GLN A 289 27.59 8.88 10.17
N TRP A 290 26.61 8.44 9.37
CA TRP A 290 26.41 8.90 7.99
C TRP A 290 25.91 10.36 7.94
N ARG A 291 26.00 11.02 6.78
CA ARG A 291 25.58 12.43 6.64
C ARG A 291 24.09 12.55 6.40
N SER A 292 23.55 11.69 5.54
CA SER A 292 22.14 11.69 5.14
C SER A 292 21.21 11.00 6.15
N VAL A 293 21.66 9.88 6.74
CA VAL A 293 20.86 9.01 7.61
C VAL A 293 21.42 8.98 9.04
N ARG A 294 20.58 9.32 10.02
CA ARG A 294 20.97 9.44 11.45
C ARG A 294 20.35 8.39 12.38
N SER A 295 19.29 7.71 11.97
CA SER A 295 18.59 6.70 12.77
C SER A 295 18.23 5.47 11.94
N LEU A 296 17.94 4.36 12.62
CA LEU A 296 17.53 3.11 11.95
C LEU A 296 16.13 3.22 11.30
N ASP A 297 15.22 3.99 11.90
CA ASP A 297 13.92 4.27 11.29
C ASP A 297 14.08 5.08 10.00
N GLN A 298 14.97 6.09 10.01
CA GLN A 298 15.29 6.88 8.82
C GLN A 298 16.02 6.02 7.76
N PHE A 299 16.83 5.03 8.16
CA PHE A 299 17.42 4.07 7.23
C PHE A 299 16.32 3.30 6.48
N TRP A 300 15.35 2.71 7.19
CA TRP A 300 14.24 1.97 6.55
C TRP A 300 13.32 2.87 5.71
N GLU A 301 13.10 4.13 6.11
CA GLU A 301 12.42 5.13 5.28
C GLU A 301 13.21 5.39 3.98
N MET A 302 14.53 5.61 4.07
CA MET A 302 15.37 5.88 2.90
C MET A 302 15.54 4.67 1.97
N VAL A 303 15.50 3.43 2.49
CA VAL A 303 15.44 2.20 1.68
C VAL A 303 14.22 2.21 0.74
N SER A 304 13.08 2.80 1.14
CA SER A 304 11.89 2.86 0.28
C SER A 304 12.06 3.70 -0.99
N PHE A 305 12.97 4.69 -0.98
CA PHE A 305 13.26 5.53 -2.14
C PHE A 305 14.31 4.90 -3.08
N ARG A 306 14.91 3.76 -2.74
CA ARG A 306 15.89 3.06 -3.57
C ARG A 306 15.23 2.50 -4.84
N GLN A 307 16.03 2.30 -5.89
CA GLN A 307 15.55 1.81 -7.19
C GLN A 307 14.81 0.46 -7.07
N GLU A 308 15.22 -0.37 -6.12
CA GLU A 308 14.66 -1.70 -5.85
C GLU A 308 13.29 -1.67 -5.16
N CYS A 309 12.97 -0.61 -4.40
CA CYS A 309 11.74 -0.47 -3.59
C CYS A 309 10.79 0.63 -4.11
N SER A 310 11.11 1.24 -5.26
CA SER A 310 10.37 2.35 -5.85
C SER A 310 9.92 2.04 -7.28
N ALA A 311 9.20 3.00 -7.90
CA ALA A 311 8.63 2.87 -9.25
C ALA A 311 7.74 1.62 -9.46
N GLY A 312 7.01 1.21 -8.42
CA GLY A 312 6.08 0.08 -8.45
C GLY A 312 6.68 -1.27 -8.06
N ARG A 313 8.00 -1.35 -7.80
CA ARG A 313 8.66 -2.53 -7.22
C ARG A 313 8.60 -2.49 -5.69
N LEU A 314 8.65 -3.66 -5.06
CA LEU A 314 8.70 -3.83 -3.61
C LEU A 314 9.72 -4.90 -3.23
N VAL A 315 10.34 -4.74 -2.06
CA VAL A 315 11.21 -5.77 -1.45
C VAL A 315 10.70 -6.05 -0.05
N GLY A 316 10.47 -7.32 0.28
CA GLY A 316 10.12 -7.73 1.65
C GLY A 316 11.33 -8.32 2.38
N PHE A 317 11.77 -7.69 3.46
CA PHE A 317 12.80 -8.20 4.35
C PHE A 317 12.16 -9.00 5.47
N LEU A 318 12.55 -10.26 5.60
CA LEU A 318 11.91 -11.24 6.47
C LEU A 318 12.93 -11.86 7.43
N TRP A 319 12.58 -11.94 8.71
CA TRP A 319 13.38 -12.58 9.76
C TRP A 319 12.49 -13.49 10.61
N LEU A 320 12.79 -14.78 10.67
CA LEU A 320 12.24 -15.70 11.65
C LEU A 320 13.28 -15.86 12.76
N VAL A 321 12.99 -15.39 13.97
CA VAL A 321 13.88 -15.56 15.12
C VAL A 321 13.38 -16.70 15.98
N VAL A 322 14.28 -17.63 16.30
CA VAL A 322 14.05 -18.80 17.14
C VAL A 322 14.90 -18.67 18.41
N ASN A 323 14.23 -18.63 19.56
CA ASN A 323 14.83 -18.57 20.88
C ASN A 323 14.86 -19.99 21.47
N PRO A 324 16.05 -20.58 21.73
CA PRO A 324 16.16 -21.89 22.36
C PRO A 324 15.78 -21.84 23.84
N PRO A 325 15.51 -22.99 24.47
CA PRO A 325 15.27 -23.06 25.91
C PRO A 325 16.44 -22.42 26.69
N GLY A 326 16.10 -21.63 27.69
CA GLY A 326 17.02 -20.80 28.48
C GLY A 326 17.18 -19.35 27.97
N LEU A 327 16.64 -18.99 26.80
CA LEU A 327 16.66 -17.62 26.27
C LEU A 327 15.23 -17.10 26.04
N SER A 328 14.97 -15.86 26.45
CA SER A 328 13.71 -15.15 26.18
C SER A 328 13.84 -14.13 25.04
N ASN A 329 12.70 -13.60 24.59
CA ASN A 329 12.64 -12.54 23.57
C ASN A 329 13.32 -11.23 24.05
N GLU A 330 13.30 -10.93 25.36
CA GLU A 330 13.82 -9.68 25.93
C GLU A 330 15.27 -9.74 26.43
N ASP A 331 15.95 -10.89 26.36
CA ASP A 331 17.39 -10.96 26.62
C ASP A 331 18.14 -10.21 25.50
N GLU A 332 18.39 -8.92 25.74
CA GLU A 332 19.34 -8.09 24.99
C GLU A 332 20.67 -8.82 24.96
N GLY A 333 21.29 -8.97 23.78
CA GLY A 333 22.42 -9.89 23.54
C GLY A 333 23.47 -9.90 24.65
N LEU A 334 23.32 -10.83 25.59
CA LEU A 334 23.87 -10.66 26.93
C LEU A 334 25.40 -10.73 26.92
N ASN A 335 26.03 -9.72 27.54
CA ASN A 335 27.45 -9.72 27.91
C ASN A 335 27.72 -10.75 29.02
N GLN A 336 27.61 -12.05 28.70
CA GLN A 336 28.02 -13.13 29.57
C GLN A 336 29.10 -13.99 28.89
N MET A 337 30.35 -13.64 29.21
CA MET A 337 31.40 -14.65 29.36
C MET A 337 30.84 -15.85 30.14
N PRO A 338 31.07 -17.10 29.70
CA PRO A 338 30.65 -18.25 30.48
C PRO A 338 31.40 -18.26 31.81
N ARG A 339 30.71 -17.89 32.90
CA ARG A 339 31.21 -18.16 34.24
C ARG A 339 31.39 -19.68 34.37
N PRO A 340 32.53 -20.16 34.89
CA PRO A 340 32.70 -21.58 35.17
C PRO A 340 31.56 -22.07 36.08
N LEU A 341 31.03 -23.25 35.78
CA LEU A 341 30.05 -23.93 36.63
C LEU A 341 30.71 -24.35 37.95
N GLU A 342 30.66 -23.48 38.95
CA GLU A 342 30.91 -23.88 40.33
C GLU A 342 29.80 -24.85 40.77
N ARG A 343 30.20 -26.10 41.01
CA ARG A 343 29.33 -27.12 41.59
C ARG A 343 29.03 -26.78 43.05
N HIS A 344 27.85 -26.25 43.33
CA HIS A 344 27.24 -26.39 44.65
C HIS A 344 26.09 -27.39 44.61
N GLN A 345 26.43 -28.65 44.94
CA GLN A 345 25.45 -29.66 45.29
C GLN A 345 24.83 -29.31 46.65
N HIS A 346 23.50 -29.19 46.69
CA HIS A 346 22.76 -29.55 47.90
C HIS A 346 21.74 -30.64 47.57
N GLN A 347 21.96 -31.79 48.17
CA GLN A 347 21.26 -33.04 47.90
C GLN A 347 20.02 -33.13 48.79
N GLN A 348 18.87 -33.52 48.20
CA GLN A 348 17.66 -33.80 48.96
C GLN A 348 17.76 -35.13 49.73
N ARG A 349 16.99 -35.24 50.82
CA ARG A 349 16.83 -36.47 51.61
C ARG A 349 16.26 -37.62 50.76
N ALA A 350 16.86 -38.82 50.85
CA ALA A 350 16.15 -40.08 51.09
C ALA A 350 17.12 -41.23 51.46
N ALA A 351 16.61 -42.20 52.20
CA ALA A 351 17.30 -43.26 52.95
C ALA A 351 18.21 -44.24 52.17
N SER A 352 19.19 -44.79 52.90
CA SER A 352 20.00 -45.99 52.60
C SER A 352 19.21 -47.32 52.77
N PRO A 353 19.75 -48.48 52.32
CA PRO A 353 20.49 -49.36 53.25
C PRO A 353 21.75 -50.02 52.55
N PRO A 354 22.48 -51.03 53.09
CA PRO A 354 23.83 -50.75 53.63
C PRO A 354 25.02 -51.64 53.15
N SER A 355 26.23 -51.04 53.09
CA SER A 355 27.59 -51.57 53.42
C SER A 355 28.17 -52.83 52.69
N PRO A 356 29.51 -53.12 52.72
CA PRO A 356 30.63 -52.43 53.42
C PRO A 356 31.96 -52.16 52.62
N GLU A 357 32.84 -51.31 53.21
CA GLU A 357 34.34 -51.25 53.12
C GLU A 357 35.06 -50.87 51.79
N THR A 358 36.21 -50.15 51.71
CA THR A 358 37.24 -49.70 52.70
C THR A 358 37.98 -48.35 52.32
N HIS A 359 38.82 -47.84 53.25
CA HIS A 359 39.61 -46.58 53.41
C HIS A 359 40.88 -46.32 52.48
N PRO A 360 41.75 -45.25 52.62
CA PRO A 360 41.59 -43.77 52.90
C PRO A 360 42.69 -42.77 52.29
N GLU A 361 42.71 -41.48 52.75
CA GLU A 361 43.85 -40.47 52.85
C GLU A 361 44.39 -39.66 51.61
N GLN A 362 44.99 -38.44 51.65
CA GLN A 362 45.09 -37.29 52.62
C GLN A 362 45.57 -35.93 51.95
N ASN A 363 45.08 -34.78 52.47
CA ASN A 363 45.61 -33.37 52.63
C ASN A 363 46.64 -32.59 51.75
N GLY A 364 46.37 -31.27 51.57
CA GLY A 364 47.29 -30.07 51.62
C GLY A 364 48.05 -29.63 50.33
N GLU A 365 48.52 -28.39 50.11
CA GLU A 365 48.29 -27.02 50.67
C GLU A 365 48.97 -25.92 49.74
N ARG A 366 48.53 -24.65 49.77
CA ARG A 366 49.22 -23.33 49.48
C ARG A 366 49.83 -22.85 48.12
N GLU A 367 49.41 -21.63 47.75
CA GLU A 367 50.09 -20.35 47.35
C GLU A 367 51.38 -20.18 46.48
N GLU A 368 51.28 -19.19 45.56
CA GLU A 368 52.20 -18.09 45.14
C GLU A 368 53.62 -18.25 44.48
N VAL A 369 53.71 -17.73 43.22
CA VAL A 369 54.61 -16.63 42.73
C VAL A 369 56.12 -16.82 42.36
N ARG A 370 56.44 -16.46 41.09
CA ARG A 370 57.69 -15.88 40.47
C ARG A 370 58.95 -16.71 40.06
N LYS A 371 59.37 -16.44 38.80
CA LYS A 371 60.75 -16.40 38.21
C LYS A 371 61.54 -17.74 38.21
N GLY A 372 62.49 -18.03 37.30
CA GLY A 372 63.17 -17.35 36.19
C GLY A 372 64.54 -18.05 35.92
N LEU A 373 65.36 -17.63 34.94
CA LEU A 373 66.77 -18.01 34.56
C LEU A 373 66.87 -18.33 33.02
N THR A 374 67.93 -18.07 32.22
CA THR A 374 69.21 -17.30 32.31
C THR A 374 69.89 -17.13 30.92
N ARG A 375 70.64 -16.02 30.70
CA ARG A 375 72.01 -15.87 30.09
C ARG A 375 72.29 -16.50 28.68
N SER A 376 73.04 -15.92 27.71
CA SER A 376 74.21 -15.00 27.71
C SER A 376 74.36 -14.17 26.41
N GLU A 377 75.34 -13.24 26.40
CA GLU A 377 75.77 -12.29 25.34
C GLU A 377 76.36 -12.96 24.06
N LYS A 378 76.66 -12.31 22.90
CA LYS A 378 77.32 -11.00 22.63
C LYS A 378 77.33 -10.63 21.10
N GLY A 379 77.40 -9.34 20.71
CA GLY A 379 77.99 -8.88 19.42
C GLY A 379 77.18 -7.98 18.44
N GLU A 380 77.50 -6.67 18.45
CA GLU A 380 77.55 -5.58 17.43
C GLU A 380 77.26 -5.85 15.92
N GLU A 381 76.89 -4.92 15.01
CA GLU A 381 76.71 -3.44 15.01
C GLU A 381 75.88 -2.91 13.78
N SER A 382 75.35 -1.67 13.83
CA SER A 382 75.12 -0.64 12.75
C SER A 382 74.67 -0.99 11.29
N ALA A 383 73.95 -0.15 10.50
CA ALA A 383 73.24 1.12 10.70
C ALA A 383 72.42 1.60 9.45
N ARG A 384 71.43 2.50 9.68
CA ARG A 384 71.02 3.69 8.86
C ARG A 384 70.23 3.61 7.52
N ASN A 385 69.33 4.61 7.42
CA ASN A 385 68.71 5.26 6.23
C ASN A 385 67.71 4.42 5.39
N GLY A 386 66.70 4.98 4.71
CA GLY A 386 66.19 6.36 4.71
C GLY A 386 65.52 6.79 3.40
N SER A 387 64.26 7.27 3.47
CA SER A 387 63.53 8.12 2.51
C SER A 387 62.81 7.55 1.25
N ARG A 388 61.62 8.14 1.00
CA ARG A 388 60.89 8.40 -0.29
C ARG A 388 60.41 7.19 -1.13
N LEU A 389 59.11 7.01 -1.41
CA LEU A 389 58.06 7.82 -2.10
C LEU A 389 57.95 7.55 -3.63
N TYR A 390 56.69 7.40 -4.09
CA TYR A 390 56.17 7.30 -5.48
C TYR A 390 56.38 6.00 -6.29
N GLY A 391 55.38 5.10 -6.22
CA GLY A 391 54.28 5.07 -7.21
C GLY A 391 54.44 4.33 -8.57
N ASN A 392 53.86 3.13 -8.64
CA ASN A 392 53.36 2.44 -9.86
C ASN A 392 54.39 2.07 -10.98
N PRO A 393 54.03 1.29 -12.03
CA PRO A 393 52.74 0.65 -12.35
C PRO A 393 52.77 -0.87 -12.65
N SER A 394 51.57 -1.44 -12.78
CA SER A 394 51.12 -2.57 -13.63
C SER A 394 52.13 -3.37 -14.47
N ARG A 395 52.13 -4.71 -14.33
CA ARG A 395 51.41 -5.68 -15.22
C ARG A 395 51.88 -7.14 -15.00
N CYS A 396 50.97 -8.08 -15.28
CA CYS A 396 51.11 -9.54 -15.15
C CYS A 396 52.32 -10.16 -15.89
N GLN A 397 52.84 -11.28 -15.39
CA GLN A 397 52.50 -12.62 -15.94
C GLN A 397 52.95 -13.79 -15.05
N THR A 398 52.25 -14.92 -15.22
CA THR A 398 52.40 -16.25 -14.60
C THR A 398 53.65 -17.01 -15.07
N VAL A 399 54.15 -17.98 -14.28
CA VAL A 399 54.06 -19.46 -14.51
C VAL A 399 54.63 -20.20 -13.25
N ASP A 400 54.09 -21.38 -12.97
CA ASP A 400 54.36 -22.36 -11.90
C ASP A 400 55.77 -23.08 -12.04
N PRO A 401 56.14 -24.23 -11.40
CA PRO A 401 55.43 -25.11 -10.44
C PRO A 401 56.27 -25.85 -9.32
N VAL A 402 55.56 -26.67 -8.51
CA VAL A 402 55.94 -28.02 -7.97
C VAL A 402 56.82 -28.20 -6.69
N HIS A 403 56.16 -28.81 -5.67
CA HIS A 403 56.54 -29.75 -4.58
C HIS A 403 57.94 -29.82 -3.92
N LYS A 404 57.90 -29.97 -2.58
CA LYS A 404 58.38 -31.19 -1.88
C LYS A 404 57.76 -31.38 -0.49
N ASP A 405 57.33 -32.61 -0.18
CA ASP A 405 56.81 -33.03 1.13
C ASP A 405 57.89 -33.19 2.20
N SER A 406 57.55 -32.96 3.48
CA SER A 406 57.84 -33.92 4.58
C SER A 406 57.32 -33.49 5.97
N THR A 407 56.35 -34.27 6.47
CA THR A 407 56.26 -34.80 7.85
C THR A 407 56.46 -33.86 9.07
N SER A 408 55.36 -33.46 9.72
CA SER A 408 55.19 -33.60 11.18
C SER A 408 53.72 -33.48 11.59
N ALA A 409 53.35 -34.06 12.73
CA ALA A 409 51.95 -34.33 13.11
C ALA A 409 51.08 -33.07 13.28
N PRO A 410 49.77 -33.13 12.95
CA PRO A 410 48.87 -31.99 13.10
C PRO A 410 48.69 -31.66 14.58
N ARG A 411 49.17 -30.48 14.99
CA ARG A 411 48.70 -29.82 16.21
C ARG A 411 47.19 -29.58 16.03
N THR A 412 46.39 -30.09 16.94
CA THR A 412 44.93 -29.91 16.93
C THR A 412 44.59 -28.43 17.09
N ASN A 413 44.21 -27.77 16.00
CA ASN A 413 43.64 -26.42 16.04
C ASN A 413 42.31 -26.49 16.79
N SER A 414 42.30 -26.04 18.05
CA SER A 414 41.09 -25.95 18.87
C SER A 414 40.24 -24.78 18.39
N HIS A 415 39.36 -25.05 17.41
CA HIS A 415 38.35 -24.07 16.99
C HIS A 415 37.40 -23.78 18.18
N PRO A 416 37.03 -22.51 18.43
CA PRO A 416 36.22 -22.13 19.60
C PRO A 416 34.75 -22.58 19.53
N PHE A 417 34.32 -23.20 18.43
CA PHE A 417 32.94 -23.64 18.20
C PHE A 417 32.90 -25.09 17.73
N SER A 418 31.92 -25.86 18.21
CA SER A 418 31.60 -27.19 17.69
C SER A 418 30.49 -27.11 16.64
N TRP A 419 30.80 -27.50 15.40
CA TRP A 419 29.83 -27.63 14.31
C TRP A 419 29.41 -29.10 14.17
N PRO A 420 28.13 -29.46 14.41
CA PRO A 420 27.64 -30.80 14.15
C PRO A 420 27.75 -31.16 12.67
N GLU A 421 28.19 -32.39 12.37
CA GLU A 421 28.22 -32.91 11.00
C GLU A 421 26.82 -33.16 10.43
N ILE A 422 25.84 -33.35 11.33
CA ILE A 422 24.40 -33.41 11.03
C ILE A 422 24.01 -32.15 10.25
N GLY A 423 23.47 -32.29 9.04
CA GLY A 423 23.04 -31.17 8.21
C GLY A 423 24.01 -30.73 7.10
N ARG A 424 25.21 -31.33 7.03
CA ARG A 424 26.07 -31.20 5.83
C ARG A 424 25.41 -31.87 4.62
N GLY A 425 25.79 -31.44 3.42
CA GLY A 425 25.35 -32.01 2.16
C GLY A 425 25.85 -33.44 1.94
N GLU A 426 25.31 -34.08 0.90
CA GLU A 426 25.77 -35.38 0.40
C GLU A 426 27.21 -35.29 -0.13
N ILE A 427 27.56 -34.15 -0.72
CA ILE A 427 28.91 -33.79 -1.13
C ILE A 427 29.36 -32.55 -0.36
N ILE A 428 30.61 -32.57 0.11
CA ILE A 428 31.29 -31.43 0.72
C ILE A 428 32.37 -30.97 -0.26
N LEU A 429 32.21 -29.76 -0.80
CA LEU A 429 33.15 -29.15 -1.75
C LEU A 429 34.03 -28.11 -1.04
N THR A 430 35.20 -27.82 -1.60
CA THR A 430 35.97 -26.62 -1.20
C THR A 430 35.25 -25.35 -1.68
N ASP A 431 35.66 -24.17 -1.19
CA ASP A 431 35.08 -22.90 -1.64
C ASP A 431 35.28 -22.64 -3.14
N SER A 432 36.46 -22.98 -3.68
CA SER A 432 36.74 -22.89 -5.10
C SER A 432 35.88 -23.85 -5.92
N ASP A 433 35.71 -25.09 -5.46
CA ASP A 433 34.96 -26.10 -6.19
C ASP A 433 33.45 -25.83 -6.12
N TYR A 434 32.95 -25.33 -4.99
CA TYR A 434 31.57 -24.84 -4.88
C TYR A 434 31.31 -23.68 -5.83
N LYS A 435 32.25 -22.73 -5.93
CA LYS A 435 32.16 -21.62 -6.91
C LYS A 435 32.20 -22.14 -8.35
N ASN A 436 33.11 -23.06 -8.68
CA ASN A 436 33.17 -23.70 -10.00
C ASN A 436 31.86 -24.43 -10.35
N ALA A 437 31.27 -25.15 -9.41
CA ALA A 437 29.97 -25.81 -9.57
C ALA A 437 28.82 -24.82 -9.79
N HIS A 438 28.81 -23.68 -9.10
CA HIS A 438 27.80 -22.63 -9.28
C HIS A 438 28.02 -21.85 -10.60
N ASP A 439 29.26 -21.59 -10.99
CA ASP A 439 29.64 -20.99 -12.28
C ASP A 439 29.28 -21.88 -13.46
N CYS A 440 29.49 -23.20 -13.32
CA CYS A 440 29.06 -24.19 -14.29
C CYS A 440 27.55 -24.10 -14.51
N LEU A 441 26.75 -24.06 -13.44
CA LEU A 441 25.28 -23.92 -13.52
C LEU A 441 24.86 -22.61 -14.22
N LEU A 442 25.54 -21.49 -13.91
CA LEU A 442 25.26 -20.17 -14.50
C LEU A 442 25.71 -20.02 -15.97
N ARG A 443 26.46 -20.98 -16.51
CA ARG A 443 26.82 -21.06 -17.95
C ARG A 443 25.92 -22.01 -18.74
N GLN A 444 25.02 -22.74 -18.07
CA GLN A 444 24.06 -23.64 -18.72
C GLN A 444 22.84 -22.89 -19.27
N ASP A 445 22.11 -23.54 -20.17
CA ASP A 445 20.89 -23.01 -20.78
C ASP A 445 19.65 -23.81 -20.34
N PHE A 446 18.56 -23.11 -20.02
CA PHE A 446 17.28 -23.67 -19.58
C PHE A 446 16.06 -23.07 -20.32
N GLU A 447 16.22 -22.60 -21.56
CA GLU A 447 15.11 -22.10 -22.40
C GLU A 447 14.15 -23.23 -22.84
N HIS A 448 14.70 -24.35 -23.31
CA HIS A 448 13.95 -25.47 -23.91
C HIS A 448 14.25 -26.80 -23.19
N GLU A 449 13.33 -27.78 -23.30
CA GLU A 449 13.40 -29.05 -22.55
C GLU A 449 14.67 -29.86 -22.85
N ASP A 450 15.01 -30.08 -24.13
CA ASP A 450 16.14 -30.93 -24.51
C ASP A 450 17.52 -30.29 -24.20
N PRO A 451 17.75 -28.97 -24.41
CA PRO A 451 18.90 -28.27 -23.84
C PRO A 451 18.96 -28.36 -22.32
N SER A 452 17.82 -28.20 -21.61
CA SER A 452 17.76 -28.26 -20.15
C SER A 452 18.16 -29.63 -19.57
N ILE A 453 17.85 -30.73 -20.26
CA ILE A 453 18.31 -32.08 -19.88
C ILE A 453 19.83 -32.19 -20.05
N THR A 454 20.36 -31.70 -21.17
CA THR A 454 21.81 -31.69 -21.46
C THR A 454 22.56 -30.85 -20.41
N SER A 455 22.08 -29.63 -20.14
CA SER A 455 22.53 -28.72 -19.09
C SER A 455 22.50 -29.34 -17.69
N THR A 456 21.41 -30.02 -17.35
CA THR A 456 21.27 -30.73 -16.06
C THR A 456 22.34 -31.81 -15.91
N MET A 457 22.52 -32.64 -16.93
CA MET A 457 23.51 -33.72 -16.92
C MET A 457 24.96 -33.22 -16.97
N ALA A 458 25.23 -32.10 -17.65
CA ALA A 458 26.53 -31.42 -17.62
C ALA A 458 26.87 -30.95 -16.20
N TRP A 459 25.95 -30.26 -15.52
CA TRP A 459 26.17 -29.81 -14.14
C TRP A 459 26.34 -30.98 -13.15
N ILE A 460 25.54 -32.04 -13.25
CA ILE A 460 25.67 -33.23 -12.39
C ILE A 460 27.05 -33.87 -12.56
N ARG A 461 27.55 -33.98 -13.80
CA ARG A 461 28.87 -34.55 -14.12
C ARG A 461 30.02 -33.66 -13.64
N GLU A 462 29.89 -32.34 -13.74
CA GLU A 462 30.89 -31.40 -13.22
C GLU A 462 31.06 -31.57 -11.71
N VAL A 463 29.96 -31.57 -10.94
CA VAL A 463 30.02 -31.78 -9.49
C VAL A 463 30.54 -33.18 -9.13
N SER A 464 30.18 -34.20 -9.91
CA SER A 464 30.76 -35.55 -9.82
C SER A 464 32.29 -35.52 -9.96
N SER A 465 32.81 -34.77 -10.94
CA SER A 465 34.24 -34.64 -11.21
C SER A 465 34.97 -33.82 -10.16
N LEU A 466 34.32 -32.81 -9.57
CA LEU A 466 34.87 -31.99 -8.49
C LEU A 466 34.90 -32.73 -7.14
N ALA A 467 34.12 -33.81 -7.00
CA ALA A 467 33.99 -34.59 -5.77
C ALA A 467 34.66 -35.99 -5.85
N ASP A 468 35.26 -36.35 -6.98
CA ASP A 468 35.79 -37.70 -7.28
C ASP A 468 34.76 -38.84 -7.11
N ILE A 469 33.48 -38.59 -7.44
CA ILE A 469 32.38 -39.57 -7.31
C ILE A 469 31.70 -39.82 -8.66
N LEU A 470 31.53 -41.09 -9.06
CA LEU A 470 30.93 -41.45 -10.34
C LEU A 470 29.46 -41.01 -10.51
N TRP A 471 28.66 -41.08 -9.44
CA TRP A 471 27.25 -40.67 -9.46
C TRP A 471 26.76 -40.29 -8.06
N TRP A 472 25.91 -39.26 -7.98
CA TRP A 472 25.44 -38.69 -6.71
C TRP A 472 24.01 -38.13 -6.82
N GLY A 473 23.35 -37.98 -5.67
CA GLY A 473 21.97 -37.54 -5.55
C GLY A 473 21.02 -38.69 -5.19
N ARG A 474 20.04 -38.39 -4.32
CA ARG A 474 19.10 -39.39 -3.81
C ARG A 474 17.73 -39.24 -4.46
N ARG A 475 17.19 -40.36 -4.96
CA ARG A 475 15.80 -40.47 -5.43
C ARG A 475 14.85 -40.56 -4.24
N VAL A 476 13.90 -39.64 -4.18
CA VAL A 476 12.88 -39.52 -3.14
C VAL A 476 11.51 -39.79 -3.75
N VAL A 477 10.74 -40.68 -3.10
CA VAL A 477 9.35 -40.97 -3.45
C VAL A 477 8.47 -40.48 -2.31
N GLY A 478 7.49 -39.65 -2.63
CA GLY A 478 6.55 -39.11 -1.65
C GLY A 478 5.62 -40.17 -1.06
N LYS A 479 5.29 -40.01 0.22
CA LYS A 479 4.50 -40.96 1.02
C LYS A 479 3.21 -40.33 1.57
N ARG A 480 2.98 -39.04 1.32
CA ARG A 480 1.88 -38.30 1.93
C ARG A 480 0.55 -38.61 1.25
N ARG A 481 -0.21 -39.51 1.85
CA ARG A 481 -1.64 -39.71 1.54
C ARG A 481 -2.44 -38.44 1.81
N ILE A 482 -3.12 -37.95 0.79
CA ILE A 482 -4.08 -36.86 0.91
C ILE A 482 -5.41 -37.48 1.37
N SER A 483 -5.65 -37.52 2.68
CA SER A 483 -6.93 -37.97 3.21
C SER A 483 -8.07 -37.07 2.71
N ALA A 484 -9.11 -37.69 2.14
CA ALA A 484 -10.38 -37.00 1.94
C ALA A 484 -10.97 -36.67 3.33
N PRO A 485 -11.36 -35.41 3.62
CA PRO A 485 -11.89 -35.05 4.91
C PRO A 485 -13.28 -35.67 5.11
N ALA A 486 -13.51 -36.23 6.30
CA ALA A 486 -14.85 -36.61 6.75
C ALA A 486 -15.73 -35.37 6.90
N GLU A 487 -17.06 -35.56 6.79
CA GLU A 487 -18.04 -34.50 6.96
C GLU A 487 -18.02 -33.94 8.38
N GLN A 488 -17.44 -32.74 8.54
CA GLN A 488 -17.74 -31.85 9.66
C GLN A 488 -18.29 -30.54 9.11
N SER A 489 -19.54 -30.26 9.49
CA SER A 489 -20.30 -29.08 9.12
C SER A 489 -19.74 -27.83 9.79
N PHE A 490 -18.82 -27.16 9.12
CA PHE A 490 -18.48 -25.75 9.35
C PHE A 490 -18.78 -24.94 8.09
N GLU A 491 -19.70 -23.98 8.20
CA GLU A 491 -20.06 -23.06 7.11
C GLU A 491 -18.91 -22.08 6.81
N ALA A 492 -17.95 -22.54 6.01
CA ALA A 492 -16.87 -21.71 5.50
C ALA A 492 -17.35 -20.89 4.29
N LEU A 493 -17.66 -19.61 4.52
CA LEU A 493 -17.87 -18.60 3.48
C LEU A 493 -16.61 -18.48 2.59
N SER A 494 -16.63 -19.18 1.46
CA SER A 494 -15.49 -19.32 0.55
C SER A 494 -15.33 -18.08 -0.34
N LEU A 495 -14.23 -17.35 -0.14
CA LEU A 495 -13.82 -16.21 -0.96
C LEU A 495 -13.23 -16.72 -2.30
N MET A 496 -13.75 -16.19 -3.41
CA MET A 496 -13.52 -16.73 -4.74
C MET A 496 -12.15 -16.38 -5.35
N SER A 497 -11.50 -17.39 -5.96
CA SER A 497 -10.56 -17.21 -7.08
C SER A 497 -11.33 -17.16 -8.42
N PRO A 498 -10.80 -16.52 -9.48
CA PRO A 498 -11.60 -16.14 -10.65
C PRO A 498 -11.88 -17.32 -11.59
N LYS A 499 -13.13 -17.78 -11.65
CA LYS A 499 -13.61 -18.58 -12.79
C LYS A 499 -13.93 -17.66 -13.97
N LYS A 500 -13.25 -17.86 -15.10
CA LYS A 500 -13.83 -17.53 -16.42
C LYS A 500 -15.12 -18.35 -16.56
N ARG A 501 -16.28 -17.76 -16.28
CA ARG A 501 -17.57 -18.41 -16.48
C ARG A 501 -18.02 -18.17 -17.91
N ARG A 502 -18.00 -19.24 -18.71
CA ARG A 502 -18.72 -19.37 -19.98
C ARG A 502 -20.13 -18.81 -19.78
N VAL A 503 -20.53 -17.84 -20.61
CA VAL A 503 -21.92 -17.38 -20.66
C VAL A 503 -22.70 -18.51 -21.30
N GLU A 504 -23.43 -19.23 -20.48
CA GLU A 504 -24.45 -20.16 -20.91
C GLU A 504 -25.75 -19.37 -20.88
N ASN A 505 -26.31 -19.10 -22.05
CA ASN A 505 -27.63 -18.50 -22.14
C ASN A 505 -28.62 -19.46 -21.51
N ARG A 506 -29.26 -19.04 -20.42
CA ARG A 506 -30.64 -19.44 -20.14
C ARG A 506 -31.50 -18.22 -20.34
N GLU A 507 -32.33 -18.31 -21.37
CA GLU A 507 -33.52 -17.50 -21.51
C GLU A 507 -34.42 -17.88 -20.34
N ASP A 508 -34.70 -16.89 -19.48
CA ASP A 508 -35.80 -16.93 -18.52
C ASP A 508 -36.54 -15.61 -18.73
N ASP A 509 -37.74 -15.73 -19.29
CA ASP A 509 -38.52 -14.61 -19.82
C ASP A 509 -38.89 -13.58 -18.75
N TRP A 510 -38.71 -12.31 -19.10
CA TRP A 510 -39.57 -11.23 -18.63
C TRP A 510 -40.07 -10.48 -19.85
N ILE A 511 -41.17 -10.99 -20.39
CA ILE A 511 -41.98 -10.39 -21.43
C ILE A 511 -42.39 -8.98 -20.94
N ASP A 512 -41.98 -7.97 -21.71
CA ASP A 512 -42.56 -6.63 -21.72
C ASP A 512 -44.03 -6.73 -22.17
N ASP A 513 -44.90 -5.76 -21.81
CA ASP A 513 -46.25 -5.50 -22.36
C ASP A 513 -47.34 -5.26 -21.27
N ASN A 514 -48.32 -4.35 -21.46
CA ASN A 514 -48.41 -3.25 -22.42
C ASN A 514 -49.42 -2.16 -22.00
N GLU A 515 -49.41 -1.02 -22.71
CA GLU A 515 -50.57 -0.14 -22.83
C GLU A 515 -51.68 -0.85 -23.65
N HIS A 516 -52.94 -0.85 -23.19
CA HIS A 516 -54.06 -1.52 -23.86
C HIS A 516 -54.57 -0.75 -25.10
N GLU A 517 -54.92 -1.47 -26.18
CA GLU A 517 -56.15 -1.21 -26.95
C GLU A 517 -56.84 -2.49 -27.49
N ILE A 518 -57.92 -2.87 -26.79
CA ILE A 518 -59.26 -3.35 -27.24
C ILE A 518 -59.46 -4.59 -28.18
N VAL A 519 -60.50 -5.38 -27.80
CA VAL A 519 -61.44 -6.23 -28.61
C VAL A 519 -61.28 -7.78 -28.57
N ASN A 520 -62.02 -8.37 -27.61
CA ASN A 520 -62.91 -9.56 -27.68
C ASN A 520 -62.46 -11.03 -27.93
N GLN A 521 -63.06 -11.89 -27.08
CA GLN A 521 -63.61 -13.25 -27.32
C GLN A 521 -62.68 -14.50 -27.30
N ASP A 522 -62.55 -15.10 -26.10
CA ASP A 522 -63.04 -16.44 -25.68
C ASP A 522 -63.53 -17.47 -26.73
N PRO A 523 -63.53 -18.81 -26.43
CA PRO A 523 -62.71 -19.56 -25.45
C PRO A 523 -62.28 -21.00 -25.91
N ALA A 524 -61.76 -21.81 -24.96
CA ALA A 524 -61.71 -23.30 -24.93
C ALA A 524 -60.62 -24.02 -25.80
N GLU A 525 -60.07 -25.19 -25.45
CA GLU A 525 -60.06 -26.02 -24.21
C GLU A 525 -58.91 -27.08 -24.26
N PHE A 526 -58.55 -27.64 -23.10
CA PHE A 526 -57.94 -28.98 -22.83
C PHE A 526 -56.76 -29.58 -23.65
N GLY A 527 -55.83 -30.22 -22.93
CA GLY A 527 -55.30 -31.54 -23.32
C GLY A 527 -53.78 -31.75 -23.39
N SER A 528 -53.19 -32.31 -22.34
CA SER A 528 -51.86 -32.96 -22.33
C SER A 528 -52.03 -34.51 -22.32
N PRO A 529 -50.96 -35.34 -22.25
CA PRO A 529 -49.69 -35.37 -22.99
C PRO A 529 -49.37 -36.81 -23.53
N ASN A 530 -48.22 -36.99 -24.23
CA ASN A 530 -47.21 -38.05 -24.01
C ASN A 530 -46.41 -38.42 -25.29
N GLY A 531 -45.19 -38.95 -25.10
CA GLY A 531 -44.55 -39.85 -26.07
C GLY A 531 -43.12 -39.48 -26.49
N SER A 532 -42.11 -40.10 -25.89
CA SER A 532 -40.71 -40.09 -26.35
C SER A 532 -40.47 -41.10 -27.47
N GLN A 533 -39.53 -40.85 -28.39
CA GLN A 533 -38.83 -41.95 -29.06
C GLN A 533 -37.43 -41.61 -29.59
N THR A 534 -36.65 -42.67 -29.78
CA THR A 534 -35.19 -42.76 -29.88
C THR A 534 -34.58 -42.58 -31.27
N ALA A 535 -33.44 -41.87 -31.32
CA ALA A 535 -32.19 -42.16 -32.04
C ALA A 535 -32.15 -42.95 -33.38
N THR A 536 -31.39 -42.43 -34.37
CA THR A 536 -30.41 -43.22 -35.16
C THR A 536 -29.35 -42.34 -35.85
N THR A 537 -28.21 -42.94 -36.24
CA THR A 537 -26.97 -42.30 -36.75
C THR A 537 -26.50 -42.84 -38.11
N LYS A 538 -25.81 -42.00 -38.91
CA LYS A 538 -24.55 -42.23 -39.72
C LYS A 538 -24.46 -41.19 -40.87
N ILE A 539 -23.38 -40.38 -41.01
CA ILE A 539 -22.04 -40.64 -41.61
C ILE A 539 -22.19 -40.98 -43.11
N THR A 540 -21.80 -40.12 -44.06
CA THR A 540 -20.42 -39.74 -44.52
C THR A 540 -20.28 -38.22 -44.86
N ASP A 541 -19.17 -37.57 -45.27
CA ASP A 541 -17.70 -37.85 -45.43
C ASP A 541 -16.88 -36.51 -45.40
N ASP A 542 -15.59 -36.51 -45.79
CA ASP A 542 -14.55 -35.43 -45.71
C ASP A 542 -13.86 -35.20 -47.11
N PRO A 543 -12.80 -34.36 -47.34
CA PRO A 543 -12.19 -33.25 -46.56
C PRO A 543 -11.85 -31.97 -47.38
N THR A 544 -11.36 -30.89 -46.75
CA THR A 544 -10.32 -29.96 -47.32
C THR A 544 -9.76 -28.96 -46.28
N GLU A 545 -8.48 -28.59 -46.40
CA GLU A 545 -7.74 -27.72 -45.48
C GLU A 545 -7.95 -26.20 -45.73
N SER A 546 -7.97 -25.38 -44.67
CA SER A 546 -7.40 -24.01 -44.68
C SER A 546 -7.17 -23.44 -43.27
N SER A 547 -6.31 -22.42 -43.21
CA SER A 547 -5.63 -21.87 -42.02
C SER A 547 -6.51 -21.04 -41.05
N PRO A 548 -6.08 -20.83 -39.78
CA PRO A 548 -6.91 -20.20 -38.75
C PRO A 548 -7.05 -18.68 -38.94
N GLY A 549 -8.30 -18.22 -39.09
CA GLY A 549 -8.64 -16.80 -39.16
C GLY A 549 -8.56 -16.07 -37.81
N VAL A 550 -8.02 -14.85 -37.82
CA VAL A 550 -7.98 -13.94 -36.66
C VAL A 550 -9.39 -13.43 -36.36
N ASN A 551 -9.99 -13.92 -35.27
CA ASN A 551 -11.30 -13.45 -34.81
C ASN A 551 -11.21 -12.03 -34.20
N LEU A 552 -11.55 -11.02 -35.02
CA LEU A 552 -11.85 -9.67 -34.57
C LEU A 552 -13.00 -9.68 -33.55
N LEU A 553 -12.82 -8.96 -32.44
CA LEU A 553 -13.80 -8.89 -31.35
C LEU A 553 -15.09 -8.20 -31.83
N ASN A 554 -16.20 -8.97 -31.85
CA ASN A 554 -17.52 -8.47 -32.23
C ASN A 554 -17.99 -7.31 -31.33
N ALA A 555 -18.32 -6.17 -31.95
CA ALA A 555 -18.69 -4.92 -31.29
C ALA A 555 -20.16 -4.92 -30.78
N ASN A 556 -20.49 -5.80 -29.83
CA ASN A 556 -21.84 -5.92 -29.25
C ASN A 556 -21.96 -5.46 -27.78
N PHE A 557 -21.16 -4.46 -27.37
CA PHE A 557 -21.23 -3.88 -26.01
C PHE A 557 -22.08 -2.60 -25.88
N ILE A 558 -22.89 -2.26 -26.88
CA ILE A 558 -23.86 -1.15 -26.80
C ILE A 558 -25.23 -1.70 -26.37
N ARG A 559 -25.35 -2.07 -25.08
CA ARG A 559 -26.67 -2.13 -24.44
C ARG A 559 -27.33 -0.75 -24.56
N LYS A 560 -28.57 -0.69 -25.06
CA LYS A 560 -29.38 0.55 -25.22
C LYS A 560 -29.63 1.25 -23.87
N LYS A 561 -28.63 1.92 -23.29
CA LYS A 561 -28.83 2.85 -22.16
C LYS A 561 -29.69 4.01 -22.67
N ARG A 562 -30.82 4.28 -22.00
CA ARG A 562 -31.61 5.50 -22.22
C ARG A 562 -30.68 6.72 -22.15
N LYS A 563 -30.76 7.61 -23.14
CA LYS A 563 -29.85 8.78 -23.30
C LYS A 563 -29.82 9.62 -22.03
N THR A 564 -28.76 9.48 -21.22
CA THR A 564 -28.57 10.15 -19.91
C THR A 564 -28.74 11.67 -19.99
N TRP A 565 -28.35 12.24 -21.13
CA TRP A 565 -28.57 13.64 -21.52
C TRP A 565 -29.99 14.17 -21.24
N LYS A 566 -31.04 13.34 -21.42
CA LYS A 566 -32.43 13.77 -21.23
C LYS A 566 -32.69 14.35 -19.83
N HIS A 567 -31.98 13.86 -18.81
CA HIS A 567 -32.11 14.34 -17.44
C HIS A 567 -31.55 15.77 -17.23
N TYR A 568 -30.68 16.25 -18.12
CA TYR A 568 -30.07 17.59 -18.06
C TYR A 568 -30.67 18.57 -19.07
N THR A 569 -31.78 18.21 -19.74
CA THR A 569 -32.44 19.04 -20.77
C THR A 569 -33.85 19.49 -20.41
N SER A 570 -34.37 19.11 -19.24
CA SER A 570 -35.72 19.42 -18.78
C SER A 570 -35.75 19.52 -17.26
N LYS A 571 -36.64 20.34 -16.73
CA LYS A 571 -36.88 20.45 -15.29
C LYS A 571 -37.17 19.05 -14.70
N PRO A 572 -36.52 18.65 -13.60
CA PRO A 572 -36.76 17.36 -12.96
C PRO A 572 -38.21 17.30 -12.44
N PRO A 573 -38.82 16.10 -12.32
CA PRO A 573 -40.11 15.97 -11.68
C PRO A 573 -40.01 16.33 -10.18
N ARG A 574 -41.12 16.79 -9.60
CA ARG A 574 -41.23 16.95 -8.14
C ARG A 574 -41.03 15.60 -7.45
N SER A 575 -40.41 15.64 -6.27
CA SER A 575 -40.18 14.46 -5.44
C SER A 575 -41.45 13.90 -4.81
N PHE A 576 -41.43 12.61 -4.50
CA PHE A 576 -42.40 11.98 -3.62
C PHE A 576 -42.24 12.49 -2.18
N SER A 577 -41.01 12.57 -1.68
CA SER A 577 -40.76 12.97 -0.28
C SER A 577 -41.20 14.40 0.05
N SER A 578 -41.30 15.31 -0.94
CA SER A 578 -41.85 16.66 -0.71
C SER A 578 -43.39 16.70 -0.65
N THR A 579 -44.06 15.68 -1.19
CA THR A 579 -45.54 15.59 -1.25
C THR A 579 -46.13 14.53 -0.32
N SER A 580 -45.28 13.75 0.36
CA SER A 580 -45.67 12.77 1.38
C SER A 580 -46.11 13.45 2.68
N SER A 581 -47.08 12.86 3.38
CA SER A 581 -47.53 13.31 4.71
C SER A 581 -46.54 13.02 5.84
N ASP A 582 -45.69 12.00 5.68
CA ASP A 582 -44.67 11.63 6.66
C ASP A 582 -43.35 11.21 5.96
N PRO A 583 -42.56 12.17 5.46
CA PRO A 583 -41.26 11.87 4.89
C PRO A 583 -40.19 11.68 5.99
N PRO A 584 -39.04 11.05 5.65
CA PRO A 584 -37.90 10.93 6.55
C PRO A 584 -37.40 12.30 7.04
N HIS A 585 -37.00 12.39 8.31
CA HIS A 585 -36.37 13.61 8.83
C HIS A 585 -34.96 13.77 8.26
N VAL A 586 -34.58 15.00 7.87
CA VAL A 586 -33.27 15.35 7.34
C VAL A 586 -32.61 16.42 8.21
N THR A 587 -31.36 16.19 8.60
CA THR A 587 -30.51 17.19 9.25
C THR A 587 -29.49 17.69 8.23
N VAL A 588 -29.54 18.98 7.93
CA VAL A 588 -28.61 19.67 7.03
C VAL A 588 -27.47 20.25 7.85
N ILE A 589 -26.22 20.00 7.45
CA ILE A 589 -25.03 20.54 8.10
C ILE A 589 -24.30 21.44 7.10
N ARG A 590 -24.13 22.72 7.46
CA ARG A 590 -23.47 23.77 6.66
C ARG A 590 -22.21 24.26 7.39
N PRO A 591 -20.99 23.78 7.04
CA PRO A 591 -19.75 24.37 7.53
C PRO A 591 -19.47 25.73 6.87
N VAL A 592 -19.41 26.77 7.69
CA VAL A 592 -19.13 28.17 7.32
C VAL A 592 -17.72 28.56 7.76
N LYS A 593 -16.98 29.28 6.92
CA LYS A 593 -15.76 30.03 7.28
C LYS A 593 -15.56 31.17 6.28
N GLY A 594 -15.46 32.40 6.78
CA GLY A 594 -15.20 33.60 5.99
C GLY A 594 -16.34 34.01 5.06
N LEU A 595 -16.22 35.21 4.48
CA LEU A 595 -17.15 35.71 3.48
C LEU A 595 -16.84 35.09 2.12
N GLU A 596 -17.81 34.38 1.57
CA GLU A 596 -17.80 33.82 0.22
C GLU A 596 -18.78 34.61 -0.68
N PRO A 597 -18.59 34.62 -2.01
CA PRO A 597 -19.49 35.32 -2.94
C PRO A 597 -20.93 34.79 -2.81
N HIS A 598 -21.91 35.69 -2.66
CA HIS A 598 -23.33 35.35 -2.46
C HIS A 598 -23.59 34.36 -1.31
N LEU A 599 -22.82 34.44 -0.23
CA LEU A 599 -22.95 33.55 0.94
C LEU A 599 -24.38 33.51 1.50
N TYR A 600 -25.06 34.66 1.57
CA TYR A 600 -26.43 34.74 2.07
C TYR A 600 -27.39 33.90 1.20
N GLU A 601 -27.33 34.07 -0.13
CA GLU A 601 -28.19 33.35 -1.08
C GLU A 601 -27.88 31.84 -1.11
N CYS A 602 -26.59 31.47 -1.04
CA CYS A 602 -26.16 30.06 -0.97
C CYS A 602 -26.67 29.35 0.29
N LEU A 603 -26.69 30.03 1.44
CA LEU A 603 -27.21 29.49 2.69
C LEU A 603 -28.75 29.51 2.75
N ALA A 604 -29.38 30.61 2.33
CA ALA A 604 -30.83 30.75 2.25
C ALA A 604 -31.49 29.66 1.39
N ALA A 605 -30.79 29.17 0.35
CA ALA A 605 -31.24 28.06 -0.48
C ALA A 605 -31.66 26.79 0.31
N THR A 606 -31.03 26.53 1.46
CA THR A 606 -31.40 25.39 2.32
C THR A 606 -32.61 25.65 3.22
N PHE A 607 -32.93 26.91 3.53
CA PHE A 607 -34.16 27.29 4.23
C PHE A 607 -35.38 27.26 3.30
N GLN A 608 -35.15 27.42 1.99
CA GLN A 608 -36.18 27.52 0.95
C GLN A 608 -36.52 26.19 0.26
N GLN A 609 -36.06 25.05 0.78
CA GLN A 609 -36.31 23.74 0.18
C GLN A 609 -37.81 23.35 0.19
N ASP A 610 -38.26 22.68 -0.88
CA ASP A 610 -39.59 22.08 -0.97
C ASP A 610 -39.60 20.78 -0.15
N TYR A 611 -39.70 20.90 1.17
CA TYR A 611 -39.71 19.81 2.14
C TYR A 611 -40.49 20.20 3.40
N PRO A 612 -41.21 19.28 4.08
CA PRO A 612 -41.95 19.64 5.29
C PRO A 612 -41.05 20.22 6.39
N LEU A 613 -41.41 21.41 6.87
CA LEU A 613 -40.60 22.20 7.83
C LEU A 613 -40.34 21.46 9.15
N ASN A 614 -41.30 20.66 9.60
CA ASN A 614 -41.18 19.82 10.80
C ASN A 614 -40.24 18.61 10.62
N LYS A 615 -39.78 18.34 9.39
CA LYS A 615 -38.88 17.24 9.01
C LYS A 615 -37.52 17.72 8.49
N LEU A 616 -37.23 19.02 8.58
CA LEU A 616 -36.00 19.65 8.11
C LEU A 616 -35.35 20.45 9.25
N THR A 617 -34.17 20.01 9.68
CA THR A 617 -33.35 20.72 10.69
C THR A 617 -32.08 21.24 10.04
N ILE A 618 -31.65 22.47 10.35
CA ILE A 618 -30.45 23.09 9.75
C ILE A 618 -29.43 23.46 10.85
N HIS A 619 -28.23 22.91 10.76
CA HIS A 619 -27.08 23.25 11.61
C HIS A 619 -26.09 24.09 10.81
N LEU A 620 -26.03 25.39 11.12
CA LEU A 620 -25.04 26.34 10.62
C LEU A 620 -23.82 26.27 11.54
N CYS A 621 -22.72 25.68 11.08
CA CYS A 621 -21.54 25.47 11.91
C CYS A 621 -20.46 26.51 11.56
N ILE A 622 -19.93 27.22 12.56
CA ILE A 622 -18.86 28.21 12.40
C ILE A 622 -17.78 28.03 13.48
N SER A 623 -16.51 28.35 13.19
CA SER A 623 -15.44 28.11 14.17
C SER A 623 -15.48 29.11 15.34
N THR A 624 -15.71 30.39 15.06
CA THR A 624 -15.69 31.50 16.02
C THR A 624 -16.78 32.52 15.72
N ARG A 625 -17.29 33.24 16.73
CA ARG A 625 -18.18 34.39 16.53
C ARG A 625 -17.49 35.59 15.86
N LYS A 626 -16.16 35.63 15.87
CA LYS A 626 -15.34 36.69 15.23
C LYS A 626 -15.21 36.50 13.72
N ASP A 627 -15.70 35.41 13.15
CA ASP A 627 -15.63 35.14 11.71
C ASP A 627 -16.59 36.10 10.98
N PRO A 628 -16.16 36.78 9.90
CA PRO A 628 -16.95 37.81 9.23
C PRO A 628 -18.25 37.28 8.60
N ALA A 629 -18.43 35.96 8.48
CA ALA A 629 -19.71 35.37 8.08
C ALA A 629 -20.77 35.36 9.19
N PHE A 630 -20.40 35.50 10.47
CA PHE A 630 -21.31 35.35 11.61
C PHE A 630 -22.57 36.23 11.53
N PRO A 631 -22.49 37.55 11.20
CA PRO A 631 -23.68 38.39 11.07
C PRO A 631 -24.64 37.95 9.94
N THR A 632 -24.12 37.28 8.91
CA THR A 632 -24.96 36.71 7.83
C THR A 632 -25.76 35.51 8.35
N LEU A 633 -25.22 34.75 9.29
CA LEU A 633 -25.93 33.63 9.92
C LEU A 633 -27.03 34.11 10.86
N GLU A 634 -26.75 35.15 11.66
CA GLU A 634 -27.76 35.77 12.53
C GLU A 634 -28.92 36.34 11.71
N LYS A 635 -28.62 37.06 10.61
CA LYS A 635 -29.62 37.56 9.68
C LYS A 635 -30.51 36.44 9.12
N LEU A 636 -29.94 35.29 8.73
CA LEU A 636 -30.71 34.15 8.24
C LEU A 636 -31.68 33.59 9.29
N LEU A 637 -31.31 33.56 10.57
CA LEU A 637 -32.24 33.14 11.64
C LEU A 637 -33.38 34.14 11.86
N VAL A 638 -33.11 35.44 11.68
CA VAL A 638 -34.13 36.51 11.75
C VAL A 638 -35.07 36.46 10.54
N ASP A 639 -34.54 36.23 9.34
CA ASP A 639 -35.32 36.21 8.09
C ASP A 639 -36.13 34.90 7.92
N PHE A 640 -35.73 33.79 8.55
CA PHE A 640 -36.41 32.48 8.47
C PHE A 640 -36.78 31.87 9.85
N PRO A 641 -37.58 32.54 10.70
CA PRO A 641 -37.87 32.11 12.08
C PRO A 641 -38.78 30.88 12.18
N HIS A 642 -39.35 30.43 11.04
CA HIS A 642 -40.25 29.28 10.92
C HIS A 642 -39.51 27.97 10.60
N VAL A 643 -38.19 28.00 10.43
CA VAL A 643 -37.35 26.83 10.14
C VAL A 643 -36.57 26.44 11.41
N ASP A 644 -36.47 25.15 11.70
CA ASP A 644 -35.68 24.62 12.82
C ASP A 644 -34.17 24.70 12.52
N ALA A 645 -33.63 25.91 12.67
CA ALA A 645 -32.24 26.24 12.38
C ALA A 645 -31.48 26.70 13.63
N ARG A 646 -30.19 26.34 13.72
CA ARG A 646 -29.30 26.69 14.84
C ARG A 646 -27.91 27.05 14.34
N ILE A 647 -27.27 28.02 15.00
CA ILE A 647 -25.85 28.30 14.85
C ILE A 647 -25.08 27.52 15.93
N LEU A 648 -24.06 26.78 15.53
CA LEU A 648 -23.17 26.01 16.39
C LEU A 648 -21.75 26.55 16.24
N VAL A 649 -21.14 26.97 17.35
CA VAL A 649 -19.80 27.56 17.37
C VAL A 649 -18.79 26.53 17.90
N GLU A 650 -17.66 26.33 17.21
CA GLU A 650 -16.61 25.37 17.61
C GLU A 650 -15.93 25.78 18.92
N GLU A 651 -15.59 27.06 19.10
CA GLU A 651 -15.04 27.62 20.34
C GLU A 651 -15.97 27.43 21.56
N GLU A 652 -17.26 27.16 21.33
CA GLU A 652 -18.29 26.94 22.36
C GLU A 652 -18.71 25.47 22.47
N ASP A 653 -18.01 24.53 21.83
CA ASP A 653 -18.27 23.09 22.00
C ASP A 653 -17.68 22.59 23.35
N PRO A 654 -18.52 22.17 24.33
CA PRO A 654 -18.04 21.67 25.61
C PRO A 654 -17.17 20.42 25.50
N LEU A 655 -17.21 19.69 24.37
CA LEU A 655 -16.35 18.54 24.14
C LEU A 655 -14.91 18.95 23.75
N LEU A 656 -14.74 20.14 23.16
CA LEU A 656 -13.44 20.65 22.66
C LEU A 656 -12.77 21.65 23.60
N GLN A 657 -13.48 22.11 24.63
CA GLN A 657 -12.91 22.90 25.71
C GLN A 657 -12.17 22.00 26.69
N ASP A 658 -11.16 22.56 27.37
CA ASP A 658 -10.43 21.86 28.41
C ASP A 658 -11.34 21.69 29.64
N ASN A 659 -11.79 20.46 29.88
CA ASN A 659 -12.48 20.11 31.11
C ASN A 659 -11.51 20.27 32.30
N ASN A 660 -12.06 20.55 33.49
CA ASN A 660 -11.27 20.74 34.73
C ASN A 660 -10.36 19.55 35.09
N ASP A 661 -10.57 18.38 34.48
CA ASP A 661 -9.77 17.16 34.65
C ASP A 661 -8.50 17.11 33.75
N GLY A 662 -8.31 18.09 32.85
CA GLY A 662 -7.09 18.23 32.04
C GLY A 662 -7.01 17.36 30.77
N GLU A 663 -8.07 16.61 30.43
CA GLU A 663 -8.13 15.80 29.20
C GLU A 663 -8.94 16.50 28.09
N THR A 664 -8.25 17.07 27.10
CA THR A 664 -8.86 17.60 25.86
C THR A 664 -9.24 16.46 24.90
N TYR A 665 -10.47 16.47 24.35
CA TYR A 665 -10.91 15.45 23.38
C TYR A 665 -10.01 15.43 22.12
N PRO A 666 -9.44 14.28 21.70
CA PRO A 666 -8.39 14.20 20.68
C PRO A 666 -8.90 14.28 19.21
N LEU A 667 -9.66 15.33 18.90
CA LEU A 667 -10.15 15.63 17.55
C LEU A 667 -9.01 16.13 16.65
N GLY A 668 -8.85 15.50 15.48
CA GLY A 668 -7.78 15.80 14.53
C GLY A 668 -7.86 17.20 13.90
N PRO A 669 -6.80 17.62 13.18
CA PRO A 669 -6.60 19.01 12.75
C PRO A 669 -7.48 19.48 11.58
N ASN A 670 -8.36 18.65 10.99
CA ASN A 670 -9.19 19.06 9.85
C ASN A 670 -10.21 20.16 10.24
N PRO A 671 -10.07 21.42 9.78
CA PRO A 671 -10.96 22.52 10.14
C PRO A 671 -12.39 22.42 9.59
N LYS A 672 -12.70 21.54 8.62
CA LYS A 672 -14.08 21.27 8.17
C LYS A 672 -14.75 20.25 9.10
N ILE A 673 -14.06 19.16 9.45
CA ILE A 673 -14.58 18.18 10.42
C ILE A 673 -14.74 18.79 11.81
N ARG A 674 -13.74 19.55 12.30
CA ARG A 674 -13.81 20.20 13.63
C ARG A 674 -15.05 21.08 13.77
N ASN A 675 -15.26 21.97 12.81
CA ASN A 675 -16.44 22.82 12.73
C ASN A 675 -17.76 22.00 12.68
N MET A 676 -17.82 20.92 11.89
CA MET A 676 -19.05 20.10 11.78
C MET A 676 -19.29 19.10 12.92
N SER A 677 -18.30 18.77 13.76
CA SER A 677 -18.36 17.68 14.75
C SER A 677 -19.59 17.79 15.65
N ARG A 678 -19.77 18.96 16.27
CA ARG A 678 -20.94 19.28 17.10
C ARG A 678 -22.27 19.14 16.33
N GLY A 679 -22.33 19.68 15.11
CA GLY A 679 -23.53 19.63 14.26
C GLY A 679 -23.91 18.23 13.80
N TYR A 680 -22.96 17.29 13.74
CA TYR A 680 -23.22 15.87 13.49
C TYR A 680 -23.64 15.13 14.75
N ARG A 681 -23.00 15.43 15.89
CA ARG A 681 -23.29 14.83 17.20
C ARG A 681 -24.67 15.20 17.74
N GLU A 682 -25.11 16.44 17.49
CA GLU A 682 -26.44 16.96 17.87
C GLU A 682 -27.53 16.72 16.79
N ALA A 683 -27.23 15.96 15.73
CA ALA A 683 -28.19 15.75 14.63
C ALA A 683 -29.45 15.00 15.08
N LYS A 684 -30.63 15.52 14.70
CA LYS A 684 -31.94 14.97 15.14
C LYS A 684 -32.37 13.72 14.36
N SER A 685 -31.70 13.39 13.25
CA SER A 685 -32.15 12.39 12.28
C SER A 685 -31.05 11.51 11.74
N ASP A 686 -31.41 10.31 11.27
CA ASP A 686 -30.49 9.40 10.61
C ASP A 686 -30.00 9.93 9.25
N ILE A 687 -30.85 10.62 8.47
CA ILE A 687 -30.41 11.21 7.20
C ILE A 687 -29.67 12.52 7.49
N ILE A 688 -28.40 12.56 7.09
CA ILE A 688 -27.51 13.72 7.16
C ILE A 688 -27.23 14.22 5.76
N TRP A 689 -27.38 15.52 5.54
CA TRP A 689 -27.03 16.21 4.30
C TRP A 689 -25.95 17.27 4.57
N ILE A 690 -24.71 17.00 4.17
CA ILE A 690 -23.59 17.95 4.28
C ILE A 690 -23.52 18.75 2.98
N VAL A 691 -23.51 20.09 3.10
CA VAL A 691 -23.42 21.01 1.97
C VAL A 691 -22.45 22.15 2.31
N ASP A 692 -21.46 22.43 1.47
CA ASP A 692 -20.53 23.54 1.70
C ASP A 692 -21.29 24.89 1.72
N CYS A 693 -20.84 25.88 2.50
CA CYS A 693 -21.54 27.16 2.67
C CYS A 693 -21.70 27.98 1.37
N ASN A 694 -20.73 27.91 0.45
CA ASN A 694 -20.74 28.58 -0.86
C ASN A 694 -21.42 27.75 -1.97
N VAL A 695 -22.34 26.86 -1.61
CA VAL A 695 -23.09 26.03 -2.57
C VAL A 695 -24.57 26.36 -2.50
N TRP A 696 -25.11 26.81 -3.63
CA TRP A 696 -26.53 26.98 -3.89
C TRP A 696 -27.13 25.70 -4.49
N VAL A 697 -28.38 25.41 -4.12
CA VAL A 697 -29.16 24.26 -4.57
C VAL A 697 -30.62 24.69 -4.80
N GLY A 698 -31.26 24.17 -5.85
CA GLY A 698 -32.67 24.47 -6.16
C GLY A 698 -33.64 23.93 -5.10
N ARG A 699 -34.90 24.41 -5.10
CA ARG A 699 -35.86 24.09 -4.03
C ARG A 699 -36.24 22.62 -3.91
N GLY A 700 -36.53 21.92 -5.01
CA GLY A 700 -36.92 20.50 -4.98
C GLY A 700 -35.78 19.52 -4.73
N VAL A 701 -34.55 20.00 -4.51
CA VAL A 701 -33.35 19.16 -4.45
C VAL A 701 -33.35 18.22 -3.24
N CYS A 702 -33.69 18.72 -2.04
CA CYS A 702 -33.71 17.92 -0.81
C CYS A 702 -34.58 16.66 -0.97
N GLY A 703 -35.84 16.84 -1.39
CA GLY A 703 -36.76 15.73 -1.61
C GLY A 703 -36.29 14.74 -2.67
N ARG A 704 -35.65 15.21 -3.76
CA ARG A 704 -35.08 14.33 -4.79
C ARG A 704 -33.85 13.54 -4.31
N MET A 705 -33.02 14.11 -3.43
CA MET A 705 -31.94 13.36 -2.77
C MET A 705 -32.50 12.27 -1.86
N VAL A 706 -33.51 12.59 -1.03
CA VAL A 706 -34.15 11.61 -0.13
C VAL A 706 -34.81 10.49 -0.94
N ASP A 707 -35.57 10.82 -1.99
CA ASP A 707 -36.15 9.84 -2.91
C ASP A 707 -35.07 8.92 -3.49
N LYS A 708 -33.92 9.49 -3.91
CA LYS A 708 -32.80 8.70 -4.44
C LYS A 708 -32.18 7.79 -3.38
N LEU A 709 -31.94 8.30 -2.17
CA LEU A 709 -31.31 7.56 -1.06
C LEU A 709 -32.21 6.43 -0.54
N CYS A 710 -33.51 6.69 -0.44
CA CYS A 710 -34.54 5.76 0.05
C CYS A 710 -35.22 4.95 -1.06
N GLY A 711 -34.79 5.12 -2.32
CA GLY A 711 -35.27 4.35 -3.46
C GLY A 711 -36.71 4.66 -3.89
N PHE A 712 -37.33 5.74 -3.41
CA PHE A 712 -38.69 6.11 -3.81
C PHE A 712 -38.72 6.53 -5.28
N ARG A 713 -39.67 5.99 -6.04
CA ARG A 713 -39.97 6.41 -7.41
C ARG A 713 -41.48 6.48 -7.64
N LEU A 714 -41.89 7.50 -8.39
CA LEU A 714 -43.25 7.64 -8.88
C LEU A 714 -43.28 7.26 -10.36
N ASP A 715 -44.23 6.40 -10.72
CA ASP A 715 -44.53 6.09 -12.11
C ASP A 715 -45.44 7.18 -12.72
N ARG A 716 -45.73 7.09 -14.03
CA ARG A 716 -46.57 8.10 -14.74
C ARG A 716 -47.93 8.30 -14.09
N GLU A 717 -48.50 7.25 -13.49
CA GLU A 717 -49.77 7.27 -12.76
C GLU A 717 -49.65 7.77 -11.31
N ARG A 718 -48.48 8.26 -10.88
CA ARG A 718 -48.15 8.65 -9.50
C ARG A 718 -48.28 7.53 -8.45
N LYS A 719 -48.28 6.26 -8.87
CA LYS A 719 -48.12 5.12 -7.96
C LYS A 719 -46.68 5.07 -7.43
N LEU A 720 -46.51 4.76 -6.14
CA LEU A 720 -45.20 4.67 -5.48
C LEU A 720 -44.60 3.28 -5.68
N HIS A 721 -43.43 3.23 -6.32
CA HIS A 721 -42.62 2.04 -6.47
C HIS A 721 -41.33 2.16 -5.64
N ARG A 722 -41.06 1.18 -4.78
CA ARG A 722 -39.75 1.06 -4.11
C ARG A 722 -38.71 0.52 -5.08
N GLY A 723 -37.89 1.42 -5.61
CA GLY A 723 -36.66 1.09 -6.31
C GLY A 723 -35.52 0.72 -5.36
N ARG A 724 -34.30 0.69 -5.91
CA ARG A 724 -33.08 0.40 -5.16
C ARG A 724 -32.72 1.58 -4.25
N GLU A 725 -32.62 1.32 -2.95
CA GLU A 725 -32.03 2.23 -1.95
C GLU A 725 -30.51 2.34 -2.15
N TYR A 726 -29.91 3.46 -1.74
CA TYR A 726 -28.45 3.68 -1.80
C TYR A 726 -27.88 4.04 -0.42
N LYS A 727 -26.60 3.75 -0.17
CA LYS A 727 -25.90 4.15 1.07
C LYS A 727 -25.53 5.64 1.08
N PHE A 728 -25.16 6.17 -0.09
CA PHE A 728 -24.62 7.50 -0.29
C PHE A 728 -25.17 8.11 -1.59
N VAL A 729 -25.61 9.37 -1.57
CA VAL A 729 -26.05 10.11 -2.77
C VAL A 729 -25.47 11.52 -2.80
N HIS A 730 -25.24 12.04 -4.00
CA HIS A 730 -24.50 13.29 -4.21
C HIS A 730 -24.88 13.94 -5.55
N HIS A 731 -24.44 15.18 -5.73
CA HIS A 731 -24.71 15.98 -6.93
C HIS A 731 -23.50 16.13 -7.85
N LEU A 732 -23.77 16.57 -9.08
CA LEU A 732 -22.77 17.08 -10.02
C LEU A 732 -22.45 18.53 -9.62
N PRO A 733 -21.20 18.84 -9.20
CA PRO A 733 -20.81 20.21 -8.91
C PRO A 733 -20.68 21.04 -10.18
N LEU A 734 -21.14 22.29 -10.13
CA LEU A 734 -20.98 23.31 -11.16
C LEU A 734 -20.40 24.57 -10.50
N VAL A 735 -19.42 25.23 -11.12
CA VAL A 735 -18.97 26.57 -10.70
C VAL A 735 -19.40 27.58 -11.75
N VAL A 736 -19.66 28.80 -11.28
CA VAL A 736 -20.05 29.95 -12.09
C VAL A 736 -19.17 31.13 -11.69
N ASP A 737 -18.44 31.70 -12.65
CA ASP A 737 -17.77 32.99 -12.47
C ASP A 737 -18.85 34.10 -12.43
N VAL A 738 -18.87 34.89 -11.37
CA VAL A 738 -19.73 36.09 -11.23
C VAL A 738 -18.97 37.41 -11.42
N ASP A 739 -17.66 37.37 -11.72
CA ASP A 739 -16.89 38.58 -12.01
C ASP A 739 -17.38 39.27 -13.29
N GLY A 740 -17.85 40.51 -13.14
CA GLY A 740 -18.27 41.40 -14.21
C GLY A 740 -19.68 42.01 -14.09
N GLU A 741 -20.39 41.81 -12.98
CA GLU A 741 -21.67 42.48 -12.70
C GLU A 741 -21.52 43.44 -11.50
N GLU A 742 -22.12 44.63 -11.61
CA GLU A 742 -21.96 45.71 -10.64
C GLU A 742 -22.55 45.34 -9.28
N HIS A 743 -21.72 45.33 -8.23
CA HIS A 743 -22.19 45.29 -6.85
C HIS A 743 -22.42 46.71 -6.32
N PRO A 744 -23.64 47.08 -5.91
CA PRO A 744 -23.85 48.23 -5.03
C PRO A 744 -23.32 47.90 -3.63
N ALA A 745 -22.56 48.83 -3.05
CA ALA A 745 -22.28 48.96 -1.62
C ALA A 745 -21.69 47.73 -0.88
N LEU A 746 -20.36 47.60 -0.94
CA LEU A 746 -19.56 47.16 0.21
C LEU A 746 -18.39 48.14 0.41
N LEU A 747 -18.70 49.29 1.03
CA LEU A 747 -17.86 50.18 1.85
C LEU A 747 -18.59 51.53 1.97
N ASP A 748 -19.46 51.64 2.98
CA ASP A 748 -20.01 52.92 3.44
C ASP A 748 -20.01 52.95 4.98
N VAL A 749 -18.79 52.83 5.55
CA VAL A 749 -18.47 53.24 6.91
C VAL A 749 -17.04 53.79 6.90
N THR A 750 -16.91 55.07 7.27
CA THR A 750 -15.66 55.81 7.54
C THR A 750 -14.62 55.86 6.42
N ASP A 751 -14.83 56.78 5.48
CA ASP A 751 -13.74 57.52 4.86
C ASP A 751 -13.45 58.76 5.74
N ASP A 752 -12.23 58.87 6.28
CA ASP A 752 -11.64 60.17 6.63
C ASP A 752 -10.12 60.06 6.81
N MET A 753 -9.39 60.73 5.91
CA MET A 753 -7.99 61.16 6.01
C MET A 753 -6.86 60.12 6.22
N VAL A 754 -6.35 59.53 5.11
CA VAL A 754 -4.93 59.75 4.69
C VAL A 754 -4.84 59.77 3.17
N THR A 755 -4.37 60.88 2.61
CA THR A 755 -4.12 61.05 1.18
C THR A 755 -2.78 60.46 0.72
N GLY A 756 -2.78 59.75 -0.41
CA GLY A 756 -1.62 59.70 -1.32
C GLY A 756 -0.86 58.38 -1.45
N ALA A 757 -1.29 57.52 -2.38
CA ALA A 757 -0.44 56.60 -3.15
C ALA A 757 -1.15 56.19 -4.45
N ASP A 758 -0.42 56.07 -5.55
CA ASP A 758 -0.96 55.70 -6.86
C ASP A 758 -1.66 54.32 -6.83
N GLN A 759 -2.93 54.27 -7.28
CA GLN A 759 -3.57 52.99 -7.61
C GLN A 759 -3.05 52.48 -8.97
N PRO A 760 -2.36 51.33 -9.05
CA PRO A 760 -2.06 50.72 -10.32
C PRO A 760 -3.35 50.14 -10.92
N ARG A 761 -3.65 50.50 -12.18
CA ARG A 761 -4.75 49.93 -12.97
C ARG A 761 -4.74 48.41 -12.88
N GLU A 762 -5.71 47.82 -12.16
CA GLU A 762 -5.84 46.37 -12.09
C GLU A 762 -6.22 45.80 -13.46
N THR A 763 -5.23 45.16 -14.10
CA THR A 763 -5.38 44.57 -15.43
C THR A 763 -6.28 43.33 -15.40
N ALA A 764 -7.00 43.06 -16.48
CA ALA A 764 -7.97 41.96 -16.65
C ALA A 764 -7.43 40.52 -16.43
N PHE A 765 -6.14 40.37 -16.09
CA PHE A 765 -5.55 39.12 -15.63
C PHE A 765 -5.90 38.77 -14.17
N SER A 766 -6.36 39.72 -13.35
CA SER A 766 -6.66 39.50 -11.92
C SER A 766 -7.84 38.55 -11.66
N SER A 767 -8.92 38.62 -12.45
CA SER A 767 -10.14 37.78 -12.32
C SER A 767 -10.15 36.51 -13.20
N SER A 768 -9.16 36.33 -14.07
CA SER A 768 -9.18 35.26 -15.07
C SER A 768 -9.11 33.83 -14.50
N GLY A 769 -8.79 33.65 -13.21
CA GLY A 769 -8.76 32.34 -12.56
C GLY A 769 -10.14 31.76 -12.23
N ALA A 770 -11.15 32.60 -11.94
CA ALA A 770 -12.52 32.16 -11.71
C ALA A 770 -13.09 31.43 -12.95
N ARG A 771 -12.82 31.98 -14.13
CA ARG A 771 -13.20 31.42 -15.45
C ARG A 771 -12.54 30.09 -15.75
N LEU A 772 -11.30 29.88 -15.28
CA LEU A 772 -10.60 28.60 -15.40
C LEU A 772 -11.22 27.52 -14.50
N GLU A 773 -11.68 27.88 -13.29
CA GLU A 773 -12.38 26.96 -12.38
C GLU A 773 -13.80 26.63 -12.88
N GLU A 774 -14.58 27.64 -13.34
CA GLU A 774 -15.88 27.46 -14.02
C GLU A 774 -15.73 26.45 -15.14
N LEU A 775 -14.82 26.72 -16.09
CA LEU A 775 -14.65 25.87 -17.25
C LEU A 775 -14.08 24.49 -16.91
N PHE A 776 -13.18 24.38 -15.93
CA PHE A 776 -12.70 23.07 -15.47
C PHE A 776 -13.85 22.20 -14.94
N LEU A 777 -14.74 22.78 -14.12
CA LEU A 777 -15.89 22.07 -13.56
C LEU A 777 -16.97 21.77 -14.62
N SER A 778 -17.13 22.64 -15.62
CA SER A 778 -18.09 22.46 -16.72
C SER A 778 -17.59 21.60 -17.89
N SER A 779 -16.33 21.15 -17.90
CA SER A 779 -15.75 20.36 -19.00
C SER A 779 -15.11 19.05 -18.51
N SER A 780 -13.78 18.96 -18.39
CA SER A 780 -13.07 17.71 -18.05
C SER A 780 -13.57 17.09 -16.74
N HIS A 781 -13.84 17.89 -15.71
CA HIS A 781 -14.43 17.35 -14.48
C HIS A 781 -15.82 16.75 -14.73
N ALA A 782 -16.76 17.49 -15.33
CA ALA A 782 -18.11 16.98 -15.58
C ALA A 782 -18.11 15.71 -16.45
N LYS A 783 -17.27 15.63 -17.49
CA LYS A 783 -17.09 14.43 -18.32
C LYS A 783 -16.65 13.23 -17.48
N MET A 784 -15.53 13.35 -16.77
CA MET A 784 -14.96 12.22 -16.01
C MET A 784 -15.82 11.83 -14.80
N TYR A 785 -16.36 12.82 -14.08
CA TYR A 785 -17.24 12.61 -12.93
C TYR A 785 -18.53 11.89 -13.32
N THR A 786 -19.21 12.31 -14.40
CA THR A 786 -20.40 11.60 -14.87
C THR A 786 -20.08 10.22 -15.44
N ALA A 787 -18.95 10.06 -16.13
CA ALA A 787 -18.51 8.76 -16.64
C ALA A 787 -18.24 7.75 -15.51
N ILE A 788 -17.41 8.09 -14.53
CA ILE A 788 -17.03 7.18 -13.43
C ILE A 788 -18.25 6.80 -12.60
N ASN A 789 -19.10 7.76 -12.24
CA ASN A 789 -20.36 7.50 -11.52
C ASN A 789 -21.40 6.73 -12.36
N THR A 790 -21.25 6.66 -13.69
CA THR A 790 -22.10 5.85 -14.59
C THR A 790 -21.60 4.42 -14.78
N VAL A 791 -20.28 4.18 -14.68
CA VAL A 791 -19.69 2.83 -14.79
C VAL A 791 -19.57 2.16 -13.41
N LEU A 792 -19.60 2.92 -12.31
CA LEU A 792 -19.63 2.41 -10.94
C LEU A 792 -18.41 1.54 -10.57
N ILE A 793 -17.23 1.92 -11.06
CA ILE A 793 -15.94 1.26 -10.76
C ILE A 793 -15.39 1.72 -9.40
N ALA A 794 -15.50 3.01 -9.10
CA ALA A 794 -14.98 3.65 -7.90
C ALA A 794 -15.95 4.76 -7.41
N PRO A 795 -15.93 5.12 -6.11
CA PRO A 795 -16.71 6.22 -5.57
C PRO A 795 -16.09 7.57 -6.01
N CYS A 796 -16.70 8.22 -7.00
CA CYS A 796 -16.27 9.51 -7.51
C CYS A 796 -17.15 10.62 -6.90
N THR A 797 -16.85 10.97 -5.66
CA THR A 797 -17.59 11.95 -4.85
C THR A 797 -16.82 13.27 -4.77
N VAL A 798 -17.54 14.39 -4.60
CA VAL A 798 -16.95 15.74 -4.39
C VAL A 798 -17.66 16.39 -3.21
N GLY A 799 -16.89 17.06 -2.34
CA GLY A 799 -17.32 17.52 -1.02
C GLY A 799 -18.40 18.60 -0.90
N LYS A 800 -19.06 18.96 -2.02
CA LYS A 800 -19.97 20.11 -2.08
C LYS A 800 -21.38 19.85 -1.59
N SER A 801 -21.93 18.65 -1.83
CA SER A 801 -23.31 18.28 -1.50
C SER A 801 -23.46 16.76 -1.45
N ASN A 802 -23.40 16.20 -0.25
CA ASN A 802 -23.34 14.76 0.02
C ASN A 802 -24.40 14.38 1.07
N MET A 803 -25.19 13.34 0.80
CA MET A 803 -26.22 12.84 1.72
C MET A 803 -26.04 11.33 1.98
N PHE A 804 -26.09 10.95 3.26
CA PHE A 804 -25.91 9.57 3.74
C PHE A 804 -26.67 9.35 5.06
N ARG A 805 -26.61 8.12 5.58
CA ARG A 805 -27.21 7.74 6.88
C ARG A 805 -26.16 7.73 7.99
N SER A 806 -26.41 8.41 9.11
CA SER A 806 -25.50 8.47 10.25
C SER A 806 -25.33 7.09 10.89
N SER A 807 -26.40 6.30 10.99
CA SER A 807 -26.38 4.91 11.47
C SER A 807 -25.43 4.02 10.66
N HIS A 808 -25.36 4.21 9.35
CA HIS A 808 -24.43 3.49 8.48
C HIS A 808 -22.98 3.92 8.74
N LEU A 809 -22.71 5.22 8.86
CA LEU A 809 -21.34 5.71 9.09
C LEU A 809 -20.85 5.35 10.49
N ASN A 810 -21.67 5.57 11.52
CA ASN A 810 -21.36 5.31 12.93
C ASN A 810 -21.05 3.83 13.17
N TYR A 811 -21.78 2.92 12.52
CA TYR A 811 -21.51 1.47 12.58
C TYR A 811 -20.13 1.09 12.03
N LEU A 812 -19.68 1.74 10.95
CA LEU A 812 -18.38 1.46 10.31
C LEU A 812 -17.19 2.15 10.98
N THR A 813 -17.45 3.17 11.82
CA THR A 813 -16.43 4.03 12.46
C THR A 813 -16.42 3.88 13.98
N ASN A 814 -17.07 2.85 14.51
CA ASN A 814 -17.11 2.55 15.94
C ASN A 814 -15.67 2.25 16.46
N PRO A 815 -15.14 2.99 17.46
CA PRO A 815 -13.76 2.84 17.89
C PRO A 815 -13.44 1.41 18.34
N SER A 816 -12.32 0.88 17.84
CA SER A 816 -11.82 -0.43 18.27
C SER A 816 -11.23 -0.33 19.68
N SER A 817 -11.31 -1.41 20.47
CA SER A 817 -10.67 -1.47 21.80
C SER A 817 -9.12 -1.43 21.77
N SER A 818 -8.52 -1.32 20.58
CA SER A 818 -7.09 -1.16 20.34
C SER A 818 -6.70 0.24 19.83
N ASP A 819 -7.64 1.20 19.78
CA ASP A 819 -7.36 2.55 19.27
C ASP A 819 -6.80 3.45 20.37
N LEU A 820 -5.64 4.07 20.12
CA LEU A 820 -4.91 4.88 21.11
C LEU A 820 -5.52 6.27 21.33
N ARG A 821 -6.43 6.70 20.46
CA ARG A 821 -7.18 7.95 20.58
C ARG A 821 -8.64 7.68 20.20
N PRO A 822 -9.46 7.14 21.12
CA PRO A 822 -10.84 6.83 20.83
C PRO A 822 -11.59 8.10 20.44
N ARG A 823 -12.25 8.07 19.28
CA ARG A 823 -13.10 9.15 18.77
C ARG A 823 -14.54 8.70 18.75
N ASN A 824 -15.46 9.66 18.81
CA ASN A 824 -16.86 9.43 18.56
C ASN A 824 -17.07 8.78 17.19
N PRO A 825 -17.96 7.79 17.07
CA PRO A 825 -18.32 7.23 15.77
C PRO A 825 -18.97 8.30 14.88
N GLY A 826 -18.67 8.25 13.58
CA GLY A 826 -19.18 9.16 12.57
C GLY A 826 -18.09 9.95 11.86
N ILE A 827 -18.30 11.26 11.72
CA ILE A 827 -17.40 12.12 10.96
C ILE A 827 -16.07 12.43 11.69
N ASP A 828 -16.07 12.40 13.03
CA ASP A 828 -14.88 12.65 13.86
C ASP A 828 -13.72 11.69 13.54
N TYR A 829 -14.03 10.45 13.14
CA TYR A 829 -13.04 9.46 12.69
C TYR A 829 -12.10 10.02 11.61
N PHE A 830 -12.62 10.82 10.68
CA PHE A 830 -11.89 11.40 9.55
C PHE A 830 -11.22 12.75 9.87
N SER A 831 -11.19 13.19 11.12
CA SER A 831 -10.61 14.47 11.53
C SER A 831 -9.11 14.61 11.28
N ASP A 832 -8.38 13.52 11.02
CA ASP A 832 -6.97 13.55 10.60
C ASP A 832 -6.77 13.76 9.08
N ASN A 833 -7.83 13.73 8.26
CA ASN A 833 -7.73 13.63 6.80
C ASN A 833 -8.29 14.87 6.10
N ILE A 834 -7.58 15.48 5.14
CA ILE A 834 -8.07 16.65 4.34
C ILE A 834 -9.14 16.28 3.29
N CYS A 835 -9.32 14.98 2.99
CA CYS A 835 -10.26 14.50 1.97
C CYS A 835 -11.42 13.73 2.60
N GLU A 836 -12.02 14.25 3.67
CA GLU A 836 -13.07 13.58 4.45
C GLU A 836 -14.24 13.11 3.58
N ASP A 837 -14.74 13.96 2.67
CA ASP A 837 -15.88 13.64 1.78
C ASP A 837 -15.62 12.45 0.85
N HIS A 838 -14.37 12.29 0.41
CA HIS A 838 -13.97 11.15 -0.42
C HIS A 838 -13.85 9.88 0.43
N LEU A 839 -13.25 9.98 1.62
CA LEU A 839 -13.05 8.84 2.52
C LEU A 839 -14.36 8.33 3.12
N ILE A 840 -15.33 9.21 3.43
CA ILE A 840 -16.69 8.83 3.83
C ILE A 840 -17.38 8.05 2.70
N GLY A 841 -17.31 8.58 1.46
CA GLY A 841 -17.86 7.90 0.28
C GLY A 841 -17.18 6.56 -0.02
N ASP A 842 -15.87 6.47 0.19
CA ASP A 842 -15.08 5.26 -0.04
C ASP A 842 -15.28 4.18 1.04
N LEU A 843 -15.40 4.57 2.31
CA LEU A 843 -15.73 3.66 3.40
C LEU A 843 -17.11 3.02 3.19
N LEU A 844 -18.13 3.84 2.90
CA LEU A 844 -19.49 3.38 2.58
C LEU A 844 -19.54 2.53 1.29
N TRP A 845 -18.64 2.77 0.34
CA TRP A 845 -18.55 1.99 -0.91
C TRP A 845 -17.88 0.62 -0.73
N LYS A 846 -16.82 0.55 0.09
CA LYS A 846 -16.00 -0.65 0.28
C LYS A 846 -16.51 -1.59 1.35
N GLN A 847 -17.13 -1.08 2.43
CA GLN A 847 -17.57 -1.88 3.56
C GLN A 847 -19.08 -2.13 3.56
N ASP A 848 -19.47 -3.29 4.07
CA ASP A 848 -20.87 -3.69 4.21
C ASP A 848 -21.46 -3.08 5.49
N VAL A 849 -22.58 -2.36 5.34
CA VAL A 849 -23.25 -1.70 6.47
C VAL A 849 -24.07 -2.72 7.26
N ARG A 850 -24.48 -2.34 8.48
CA ARG A 850 -25.35 -3.16 9.35
C ARG A 850 -26.54 -3.79 8.60
N ALA A 851 -27.22 -3.02 7.76
CA ALA A 851 -28.37 -3.49 6.98
C ALA A 851 -28.04 -4.56 5.91
N GLU A 852 -26.82 -4.60 5.38
CA GLU A 852 -26.37 -5.66 4.47
C GLU A 852 -25.92 -6.90 5.26
N LYS A 853 -25.17 -6.69 6.35
CA LYS A 853 -24.52 -7.77 7.11
C LYS A 853 -25.45 -8.51 8.07
N GLU A 854 -26.36 -7.80 8.76
CA GLU A 854 -27.30 -8.39 9.73
C GLU A 854 -28.69 -8.62 9.12
N LEU A 855 -29.17 -7.71 8.26
CA LEU A 855 -30.52 -7.76 7.69
C LEU A 855 -30.58 -8.29 6.24
N GLY A 856 -29.44 -8.68 5.64
CA GLY A 856 -29.36 -9.24 4.29
C GLY A 856 -29.82 -8.29 3.16
N LYS A 857 -30.01 -7.00 3.44
CA LYS A 857 -30.66 -6.05 2.54
C LYS A 857 -29.70 -5.60 1.43
N ARG A 858 -30.07 -5.83 0.16
CA ARG A 858 -29.25 -5.43 -1.00
C ARG A 858 -29.33 -3.93 -1.28
N LEU A 859 -28.38 -3.15 -0.78
CA LEU A 859 -28.28 -1.72 -1.05
C LEU A 859 -27.48 -1.41 -2.34
N GLY A 860 -27.66 -0.21 -2.87
CA GLY A 860 -26.78 0.43 -3.84
C GLY A 860 -25.63 1.15 -3.14
N LYS A 861 -24.42 1.08 -3.69
CA LYS A 861 -23.23 1.65 -3.03
C LYS A 861 -23.26 3.19 -2.99
N HIS A 862 -23.22 3.84 -4.15
CA HIS A 862 -23.55 5.27 -4.28
C HIS A 862 -24.47 5.52 -5.48
N ALA A 863 -25.08 6.71 -5.55
CA ALA A 863 -25.67 7.21 -6.79
C ALA A 863 -25.56 8.74 -6.95
N LEU A 864 -25.28 9.17 -8.18
CA LEU A 864 -25.46 10.54 -8.63
C LEU A 864 -26.96 10.84 -8.81
N VAL A 865 -27.42 11.97 -8.27
CA VAL A 865 -28.75 12.53 -8.56
C VAL A 865 -28.68 13.23 -9.92
N LEU A 866 -29.30 12.63 -10.94
CA LEU A 866 -29.23 13.12 -12.32
C LEU A 866 -30.28 14.22 -12.56
N GLY A 867 -29.81 15.38 -13.03
CA GLY A 867 -30.63 16.57 -13.33
C GLY A 867 -30.33 17.74 -12.39
N ASP A 868 -30.11 17.46 -11.10
CA ASP A 868 -29.80 18.46 -10.09
C ASP A 868 -28.29 18.78 -10.03
N PHE A 869 -27.98 20.05 -9.74
CA PHE A 869 -26.61 20.58 -9.64
C PHE A 869 -26.36 21.17 -8.25
N ALA A 870 -25.11 21.06 -7.80
CA ALA A 870 -24.58 21.85 -6.68
C ALA A 870 -23.81 23.05 -7.27
N ILE A 871 -24.44 24.23 -7.30
CA ILE A 871 -23.92 25.42 -7.99
C ILE A 871 -23.11 26.26 -7.00
N GLN A 872 -21.85 26.54 -7.31
CA GLN A 872 -20.97 27.39 -6.52
C GLN A 872 -20.66 28.69 -7.30
N PRO A 873 -21.11 29.87 -6.85
CA PRO A 873 -20.59 31.14 -7.37
C PRO A 873 -19.13 31.34 -6.94
N VAL A 874 -18.30 31.90 -7.81
CA VAL A 874 -16.91 32.26 -7.55
C VAL A 874 -16.65 33.66 -8.11
N ALA A 875 -15.97 34.50 -7.33
CA ALA A 875 -15.58 35.86 -7.68
C ALA A 875 -14.13 36.11 -7.25
N GLY A 876 -13.45 37.08 -7.87
CA GLY A 876 -12.12 37.57 -7.51
C GLY A 876 -10.98 36.55 -7.58
N MET A 877 -11.17 35.38 -8.21
CA MET A 877 -10.16 34.32 -8.18
C MET A 877 -9.06 34.57 -9.23
N SER A 878 -7.85 34.84 -8.75
CA SER A 878 -6.67 34.94 -9.60
C SER A 878 -6.21 33.60 -10.20
N VAL A 879 -5.52 33.67 -11.34
CA VAL A 879 -4.94 32.48 -12.00
C VAL A 879 -3.96 31.74 -11.05
N ARG A 880 -3.23 32.48 -10.20
CA ARG A 880 -2.36 31.89 -9.17
C ARG A 880 -3.16 31.14 -8.09
N ALA A 881 -4.32 31.66 -7.68
CA ALA A 881 -5.21 30.98 -6.75
C ALA A 881 -5.82 29.71 -7.37
N TYR A 882 -6.23 29.76 -8.64
CA TYR A 882 -6.67 28.58 -9.41
C TYR A 882 -5.58 27.50 -9.49
N ILE A 883 -4.35 27.86 -9.88
CA ILE A 883 -3.20 26.94 -9.92
C ILE A 883 -2.97 26.33 -8.53
N SER A 884 -2.87 27.15 -7.48
CA SER A 884 -2.68 26.69 -6.09
C SER A 884 -3.77 25.70 -5.66
N ARG A 885 -5.04 25.97 -6.02
CA ARG A 885 -6.18 25.10 -5.74
C ARG A 885 -6.10 23.76 -6.48
N ARG A 886 -5.79 23.75 -7.78
CA ARG A 886 -5.61 22.51 -8.56
C ARG A 886 -4.42 21.70 -8.04
N VAL A 887 -3.29 22.34 -7.77
CA VAL A 887 -2.07 21.73 -7.20
C VAL A 887 -2.36 21.07 -5.85
N ARG A 888 -3.07 21.76 -4.94
CA ARG A 888 -3.53 21.21 -3.66
C ARG A 888 -4.31 19.91 -3.84
N TRP A 889 -5.37 19.92 -4.65
CA TRP A 889 -6.20 18.73 -4.82
C TRP A 889 -5.50 17.59 -5.56
N LEU A 890 -4.54 17.88 -6.45
CA LEU A 890 -3.66 16.87 -7.04
C LEU A 890 -2.68 16.27 -6.02
N ARG A 891 -2.11 17.10 -5.13
CA ARG A 891 -1.22 16.65 -4.04
C ARG A 891 -1.92 15.78 -3.02
N VAL A 892 -3.22 15.94 -2.78
CA VAL A 892 -3.98 15.00 -1.94
C VAL A 892 -4.35 13.74 -2.74
N ARG A 893 -4.84 13.89 -3.98
CA ARG A 893 -5.26 12.76 -4.83
C ARG A 893 -4.13 11.80 -5.20
N LYS A 894 -2.87 12.25 -5.29
CA LYS A 894 -1.74 11.33 -5.50
C LYS A 894 -1.53 10.33 -4.36
N PHE A 895 -2.03 10.63 -3.15
CA PHE A 895 -2.02 9.70 -2.03
C PHE A 895 -3.33 8.90 -1.93
N THR A 896 -4.49 9.51 -2.14
CA THR A 896 -5.79 8.81 -1.99
C THR A 896 -6.16 7.93 -3.20
N VAL A 897 -5.84 8.36 -4.42
CA VAL A 897 -6.20 7.71 -5.70
C VAL A 897 -5.04 7.79 -6.70
N LEU A 898 -3.87 7.24 -6.30
CA LEU A 898 -2.62 7.30 -7.06
C LEU A 898 -2.77 6.92 -8.55
N LEU A 899 -3.39 5.77 -8.85
CA LEU A 899 -3.53 5.28 -10.23
C LEU A 899 -4.34 6.24 -11.13
N ALA A 900 -5.45 6.77 -10.61
CA ALA A 900 -6.26 7.75 -11.34
C ALA A 900 -5.48 9.07 -11.53
N THR A 901 -4.70 9.48 -10.53
CA THR A 901 -3.86 10.69 -10.59
C THR A 901 -2.70 10.54 -11.57
N LEU A 902 -2.11 9.35 -11.69
CA LEU A 902 -1.06 9.04 -12.66
C LEU A 902 -1.56 9.13 -14.12
N VAL A 903 -2.81 8.72 -14.35
CA VAL A 903 -3.41 8.71 -15.69
C VAL A 903 -4.06 10.05 -16.05
N GLU A 904 -4.39 10.93 -15.08
CA GLU A 904 -5.05 12.24 -15.30
C GLU A 904 -4.49 13.06 -16.49
N PRO A 905 -3.16 13.22 -16.69
CA PRO A 905 -2.63 13.96 -17.84
C PRO A 905 -3.02 13.36 -19.19
N GLY A 906 -3.07 12.04 -19.30
CA GLY A 906 -3.46 11.32 -20.52
C GLY A 906 -4.96 11.38 -20.80
N THR A 907 -5.75 12.03 -19.95
CA THR A 907 -7.20 12.20 -20.11
C THR A 907 -7.63 13.62 -20.52
N GLU A 908 -6.69 14.57 -20.54
CA GLU A 908 -6.91 15.95 -21.00
C GLU A 908 -6.59 16.10 -22.50
N CYS A 909 -7.15 17.12 -23.16
CA CYS A 909 -7.24 17.18 -24.63
C CYS A 909 -5.87 17.04 -25.31
N LEU A 910 -4.92 17.92 -24.98
CA LEU A 910 -3.71 18.10 -25.79
C LEU A 910 -2.84 16.83 -25.81
N LEU A 911 -2.66 16.18 -24.65
CA LEU A 911 -1.84 14.99 -24.51
C LEU A 911 -2.57 13.72 -24.97
N CYS A 912 -3.89 13.61 -24.71
CA CYS A 912 -4.70 12.50 -25.21
C CYS A 912 -4.76 12.51 -26.76
N SER A 913 -4.98 13.67 -27.37
CA SER A 913 -4.93 13.84 -28.83
C SER A 913 -3.53 13.55 -29.39
N PHE A 914 -2.46 13.86 -28.65
CA PHE A 914 -1.08 13.55 -29.07
C PHE A 914 -0.84 12.05 -29.13
N TYR A 915 -1.20 11.31 -28.08
CA TYR A 915 -1.13 9.84 -28.06
C TYR A 915 -2.01 9.20 -29.14
N GLY A 916 -3.22 9.74 -29.35
CA GLY A 916 -4.13 9.28 -30.40
C GLY A 916 -3.55 9.46 -31.81
N SER A 917 -3.04 10.66 -32.12
CA SER A 917 -2.40 10.95 -33.41
C SER A 917 -1.16 10.07 -33.61
N PHE A 918 -0.32 9.92 -32.57
CA PHE A 918 0.89 9.09 -32.63
C PHE A 918 0.54 7.62 -32.96
N GLY A 919 -0.45 7.04 -32.27
CA GLY A 919 -0.89 5.67 -32.53
C GLY A 919 -1.45 5.46 -33.94
N VAL A 920 -2.14 6.45 -34.50
CA VAL A 920 -2.65 6.40 -35.88
C VAL A 920 -1.51 6.48 -36.90
N THR A 921 -0.60 7.46 -36.77
CA THR A 921 0.47 7.68 -37.75
C THR A 921 1.60 6.66 -37.69
N THR A 922 1.85 6.00 -36.55
CA THR A 922 2.94 5.02 -36.39
C THR A 922 2.49 3.56 -36.44
N SER A 923 1.37 3.21 -35.80
CA SER A 923 0.97 1.82 -35.62
C SER A 923 -0.12 1.40 -36.61
N LEU A 924 -1.16 2.23 -36.77
CA LEU A 924 -2.26 1.91 -37.70
C LEU A 924 -1.80 1.99 -39.16
N SER A 925 -0.99 2.99 -39.52
CA SER A 925 -0.36 3.12 -40.85
C SER A 925 0.40 1.85 -41.27
N ARG A 926 1.23 1.30 -40.37
CA ARG A 926 1.98 0.05 -40.62
C ARG A 926 1.07 -1.16 -40.77
N VAL A 927 0.05 -1.30 -39.93
CA VAL A 927 -0.90 -2.42 -40.02
C VAL A 927 -1.68 -2.40 -41.34
N LEU A 928 -2.10 -1.22 -41.81
CA LEU A 928 -2.77 -1.05 -43.10
C LEU A 928 -1.81 -1.31 -44.28
N TRP A 929 -0.55 -0.86 -44.18
CA TRP A 929 0.49 -1.13 -45.17
C TRP A 929 0.72 -2.63 -45.43
N PHE A 930 0.81 -3.43 -44.37
CA PHE A 930 0.95 -4.89 -44.48
C PHE A 930 -0.32 -5.60 -44.97
N LYS A 931 -1.50 -5.00 -44.79
CA LYS A 931 -2.78 -5.63 -45.14
C LYS A 931 -3.17 -5.41 -46.61
N ASP A 932 -2.90 -4.23 -47.15
CA ASP A 932 -3.32 -3.84 -48.51
C ASP A 932 -2.17 -3.97 -49.55
N GLY A 933 -1.27 -4.93 -49.36
CA GLY A 933 -0.29 -5.35 -50.38
C GLY A 933 0.67 -4.27 -50.86
N GLY A 934 0.99 -3.26 -50.04
CA GLY A 934 1.84 -2.13 -50.42
C GLY A 934 1.10 -0.92 -51.01
N SER A 935 -0.25 -0.92 -51.00
CA SER A 935 -1.07 0.26 -51.34
C SER A 935 -1.54 1.07 -50.11
N GLY A 936 -0.97 0.80 -48.93
CA GLY A 936 -1.23 1.57 -47.72
C GLY A 936 -0.85 3.04 -47.89
N TRP A 937 -1.66 3.96 -47.35
CA TRP A 937 -1.54 5.41 -47.54
C TRP A 937 -0.19 5.91 -46.98
N PRO A 938 0.83 6.22 -47.82
CA PRO A 938 2.17 6.57 -47.33
C PRO A 938 2.13 7.88 -46.55
N ASP A 939 1.27 8.80 -47.01
CA ASP A 939 1.07 10.14 -46.48
C ASP A 939 0.65 10.13 -45.00
N LEU A 940 -0.01 9.08 -44.51
CA LEU A 940 -0.42 8.99 -43.10
C LEU A 940 0.77 8.87 -42.12
N SER A 941 1.96 8.50 -42.60
CA SER A 941 3.17 8.42 -41.79
C SER A 941 3.93 9.74 -41.65
N THR A 942 3.45 10.81 -42.28
CA THR A 942 4.11 12.12 -42.31
C THR A 942 3.82 12.97 -41.06
N TRP A 943 4.73 13.89 -40.75
CA TRP A 943 4.52 14.90 -39.69
C TRP A 943 3.32 15.81 -39.98
N THR A 944 3.01 16.10 -41.25
CA THR A 944 1.83 16.88 -41.64
C THR A 944 0.54 16.13 -41.35
N ALA A 945 0.46 14.83 -41.64
CA ALA A 945 -0.66 13.99 -41.22
C ALA A 945 -0.78 13.90 -39.69
N PHE A 946 0.35 13.77 -38.96
CA PHE A 946 0.37 13.76 -37.50
C PHE A 946 -0.22 15.05 -36.89
N PHE A 947 0.27 16.22 -37.30
CA PHE A 947 -0.25 17.49 -36.79
C PHE A 947 -1.68 17.79 -37.29
N GLY A 948 -2.05 17.35 -38.49
CA GLY A 948 -3.42 17.44 -39.01
C GLY A 948 -4.43 16.61 -38.22
N LEU A 949 -4.11 15.34 -37.93
CA LEU A 949 -4.94 14.46 -37.11
C LEU A 949 -5.00 14.92 -35.65
N TRP A 950 -3.88 15.43 -35.11
CA TRP A 950 -3.85 16.03 -33.78
C TRP A 950 -4.76 17.26 -33.70
N LEU A 951 -4.63 18.21 -34.63
CA LEU A 951 -5.47 19.41 -34.69
C LEU A 951 -6.95 19.07 -34.88
N LEU A 952 -7.27 18.11 -35.77
CA LEU A 952 -8.65 17.63 -35.95
C LEU A 952 -9.22 17.06 -34.65
N SER A 953 -8.44 16.24 -33.93
CA SER A 953 -8.84 15.69 -32.63
C SER A 953 -9.09 16.80 -31.59
N VAL A 954 -8.19 17.79 -31.51
CA VAL A 954 -8.31 18.96 -30.62
C VAL A 954 -9.56 19.79 -30.95
N VAL A 955 -9.85 20.03 -32.23
CA VAL A 955 -11.05 20.78 -32.67
C VAL A 955 -12.34 20.01 -32.34
N VAL A 956 -12.38 18.69 -32.56
CA VAL A 956 -13.53 17.85 -32.18
C VAL A 956 -13.74 17.86 -30.67
N TRP A 957 -12.66 17.79 -29.88
CA TRP A 957 -12.73 17.84 -28.42
C TRP A 957 -13.22 19.19 -27.91
N ALA A 958 -12.74 20.29 -28.48
CA ALA A 958 -13.23 21.64 -28.19
C ALA A 958 -14.73 21.79 -28.51
N ALA A 959 -15.19 21.24 -29.63
CA ALA A 959 -16.61 21.23 -29.99
C ALA A 959 -17.45 20.44 -28.96
N VAL A 960 -16.98 19.28 -28.49
CA VAL A 960 -17.64 18.51 -27.42
C VAL A 960 -17.71 19.33 -26.13
N ASP A 961 -16.59 19.93 -25.69
CA ASP A 961 -16.56 20.73 -24.46
C ASP A 961 -17.45 21.98 -24.54
N TRP A 962 -17.51 22.63 -25.71
CA TRP A 962 -18.42 23.75 -25.95
C TRP A 962 -19.89 23.31 -25.82
N THR A 963 -20.28 22.21 -26.47
CA THR A 963 -21.66 21.70 -26.36
C THR A 963 -22.03 21.26 -24.95
N LEU A 964 -21.07 20.74 -24.16
CA LEU A 964 -21.29 20.40 -22.75
C LEU A 964 -21.46 21.66 -21.89
N TYR A 965 -20.57 22.64 -22.03
CA TYR A 965 -20.65 23.93 -21.34
C TYR A 965 -21.99 24.63 -21.60
N LEU A 966 -22.42 24.75 -22.87
CA LEU A 966 -23.71 25.35 -23.25
C LEU A 966 -24.93 24.71 -22.57
N ARG A 967 -24.80 23.45 -22.14
CA ARG A 967 -25.91 22.63 -21.64
C ARG A 967 -25.94 22.56 -20.13
N LEU A 968 -24.77 22.48 -19.48
CA LEU A 968 -24.66 22.67 -18.03
C LEU A 968 -25.07 24.11 -17.64
N HIS A 969 -24.59 25.12 -18.36
CA HIS A 969 -24.93 26.54 -18.13
C HIS A 969 -26.24 26.97 -18.81
N SER A 970 -27.08 26.02 -19.24
CA SER A 970 -28.40 26.34 -19.82
C SER A 970 -29.44 26.71 -18.76
N ALA A 971 -29.21 26.33 -17.49
CA ALA A 971 -30.14 26.36 -16.36
C ALA A 971 -31.46 25.57 -16.57
N ALA A 972 -31.58 24.77 -17.64
CA ALA A 972 -32.83 24.10 -18.03
C ALA A 972 -33.39 23.07 -17.01
N THR A 973 -32.59 22.65 -16.03
CA THR A 973 -33.01 21.78 -14.93
C THR A 973 -33.36 22.55 -13.65
N VAL A 974 -33.05 23.84 -13.57
CA VAL A 974 -33.28 24.64 -12.37
C VAL A 974 -34.76 25.04 -12.29
N GLU A 975 -35.35 24.84 -11.11
CA GLU A 975 -36.69 25.31 -10.77
C GLU A 975 -36.60 26.81 -10.45
N ILE A 976 -36.72 27.65 -11.48
CA ILE A 976 -36.66 29.11 -11.32
C ILE A 976 -37.88 29.62 -10.55
N ASP A 977 -37.60 30.41 -9.53
CA ASP A 977 -38.53 31.16 -8.70
C ASP A 977 -38.04 32.62 -8.49
N GLU A 978 -38.78 33.39 -7.69
CA GLU A 978 -38.46 34.79 -7.37
C GLU A 978 -37.13 34.95 -6.61
N HIS A 979 -36.77 33.96 -5.78
CA HIS A 979 -35.60 33.99 -4.89
C HIS A 979 -34.34 33.34 -5.50
N THR A 980 -34.46 32.76 -6.70
CA THR A 980 -33.34 32.16 -7.44
C THR A 980 -32.33 33.26 -7.74
N PRO A 981 -31.05 33.16 -7.35
CA PRO A 981 -30.07 34.23 -7.56
C PRO A 981 -29.69 34.32 -9.05
N HIS A 982 -29.26 35.51 -9.51
CA HIS A 982 -28.98 35.74 -10.93
C HIS A 982 -28.01 34.71 -11.52
N PHE A 983 -26.98 34.30 -10.76
CA PHE A 983 -26.00 33.32 -11.21
C PHE A 983 -26.56 31.91 -11.49
N ALA A 984 -27.76 31.59 -11.00
CA ALA A 984 -28.45 30.31 -11.23
C ALA A 984 -29.67 30.42 -12.18
N ARG A 985 -30.02 31.62 -12.65
CA ARG A 985 -31.15 31.85 -13.57
C ARG A 985 -30.82 31.44 -15.02
N GLU A 986 -31.89 31.29 -15.81
CA GLU A 986 -31.80 31.20 -17.27
C GLU A 986 -31.19 32.47 -17.87
N ARG A 987 -30.51 32.30 -19.02
CA ARG A 987 -29.81 33.36 -19.78
C ARG A 987 -30.75 34.51 -20.16
N PRO A 988 -30.27 35.77 -20.21
CA PRO A 988 -30.98 36.87 -20.86
C PRO A 988 -31.39 36.51 -22.30
N ARG A 989 -32.62 36.87 -22.70
CA ARG A 989 -33.20 36.50 -24.00
C ARG A 989 -32.31 37.01 -25.15
N GLY A 990 -31.84 36.09 -25.99
CA GLY A 990 -31.09 36.38 -27.23
C GLY A 990 -29.65 35.85 -27.26
N GLN A 991 -29.05 35.50 -26.11
CA GLN A 991 -27.67 34.97 -26.08
C GLN A 991 -27.64 33.43 -26.08
N LEU A 992 -26.89 32.84 -27.02
CA LEU A 992 -26.71 31.37 -27.09
C LEU A 992 -25.95 30.82 -25.88
N ALA A 993 -24.98 31.57 -25.36
CA ALA A 993 -24.05 31.16 -24.32
C ALA A 993 -23.93 32.25 -23.25
N ARG A 994 -23.68 31.87 -21.99
CA ARG A 994 -23.43 32.83 -20.90
C ARG A 994 -22.15 33.65 -21.07
N ARG A 995 -21.17 33.12 -21.81
CA ARG A 995 -19.92 33.80 -22.18
C ARG A 995 -19.74 33.68 -23.70
N PRO A 996 -19.31 34.74 -24.41
CA PRO A 996 -19.03 34.68 -25.84
C PRO A 996 -18.01 33.58 -26.18
N PHE A 997 -18.14 32.97 -27.37
CA PHE A 997 -17.29 31.85 -27.79
C PHE A 997 -15.79 32.15 -27.71
N LEU A 998 -15.36 33.37 -28.08
CA LEU A 998 -13.94 33.76 -27.99
C LEU A 998 -13.42 33.82 -26.55
N HIS A 999 -14.23 34.31 -25.60
CA HIS A 999 -13.85 34.33 -24.17
C HIS A 999 -13.81 32.92 -23.59
N TRP A 1000 -14.76 32.07 -23.97
CA TRP A 1000 -14.76 30.65 -23.62
C TRP A 1000 -13.53 29.93 -24.21
N LEU A 1001 -13.19 30.17 -25.47
CA LEU A 1001 -12.07 29.53 -26.16
C LEU A 1001 -10.73 29.96 -25.55
N ALA A 1002 -10.57 31.23 -25.19
CA ALA A 1002 -9.38 31.72 -24.49
C ALA A 1002 -9.20 31.04 -23.11
N ALA A 1003 -10.29 30.92 -22.33
CA ALA A 1003 -10.27 30.17 -21.07
C ALA A 1003 -10.02 28.67 -21.29
N TRP A 1004 -10.54 28.07 -22.37
CA TRP A 1004 -10.38 26.66 -22.70
C TRP A 1004 -8.92 26.34 -23.06
N LEU A 1005 -8.30 27.15 -23.91
CA LEU A 1005 -6.88 27.06 -24.24
C LEU A 1005 -6.01 27.27 -23.00
N GLY A 1006 -6.31 28.27 -22.16
CA GLY A 1006 -5.59 28.51 -20.90
C GLY A 1006 -5.67 27.32 -19.94
N ARG A 1007 -6.86 26.71 -19.80
CA ARG A 1007 -7.07 25.52 -18.96
C ARG A 1007 -6.26 24.32 -19.47
N GLU A 1008 -6.38 23.99 -20.75
CA GLU A 1008 -5.71 22.85 -21.38
C GLU A 1008 -4.17 23.02 -21.36
N ALA A 1009 -3.66 24.23 -21.65
CA ALA A 1009 -2.23 24.53 -21.59
C ALA A 1009 -1.66 24.43 -20.16
N LEU A 1010 -2.44 24.81 -19.14
CA LEU A 1010 -2.03 24.72 -17.73
C LEU A 1010 -2.14 23.31 -17.14
N ALA A 1011 -2.95 22.41 -17.72
CA ALA A 1011 -3.27 21.11 -17.12
C ALA A 1011 -2.02 20.25 -16.84
N LEU A 1012 -1.15 20.05 -17.84
CA LEU A 1012 0.08 19.26 -17.70
C LEU A 1012 1.13 19.93 -16.79
N PRO A 1013 1.47 21.23 -16.93
CA PRO A 1013 2.37 21.91 -15.99
C PRO A 1013 1.89 21.87 -14.52
N ILE A 1014 0.60 22.09 -14.28
CA ILE A 1014 -0.01 21.96 -12.94
C ILE A 1014 0.19 20.54 -12.41
N TRP A 1015 -0.03 19.51 -13.24
CA TRP A 1015 0.15 18.12 -12.83
C TRP A 1015 1.61 17.80 -12.48
N ILE A 1016 2.57 18.17 -13.34
CA ILE A 1016 4.01 17.96 -13.10
C ILE A 1016 4.41 18.61 -11.77
N TRP A 1017 4.03 19.87 -11.56
CA TRP A 1017 4.34 20.59 -10.32
C TRP A 1017 3.64 20.02 -9.07
N ALA A 1018 2.42 19.49 -9.21
CA ALA A 1018 1.72 18.87 -8.10
C ALA A 1018 2.27 17.48 -7.75
N PHE A 1019 2.69 16.71 -8.75
CA PHE A 1019 3.21 15.36 -8.57
C PHE A 1019 4.62 15.40 -7.98
N TYR A 1020 5.54 16.14 -8.62
CA TYR A 1020 6.96 16.20 -8.25
C TYR A 1020 7.30 17.29 -7.21
N GLY A 1021 6.55 18.40 -7.14
CA GLY A 1021 6.86 19.57 -6.30
C GLY A 1021 6.55 19.42 -4.79
N GLY A 1022 6.72 18.23 -4.20
CA GLY A 1022 6.55 17.98 -2.76
C GLY A 1022 5.13 17.62 -2.29
N THR A 1023 4.93 17.56 -0.97
CA THR A 1023 3.70 17.03 -0.32
C THR A 1023 2.95 18.04 0.55
N THR A 1024 3.48 19.25 0.73
CA THR A 1024 2.85 20.31 1.52
C THR A 1024 1.63 20.90 0.80
N VAL A 1025 0.59 21.18 1.58
CA VAL A 1025 -0.70 21.74 1.16
C VAL A 1025 -1.07 22.89 2.10
N VAL A 1026 -1.51 24.03 1.56
CA VAL A 1026 -2.08 25.12 2.37
C VAL A 1026 -3.60 25.09 2.23
N TRP A 1027 -4.33 25.12 3.35
CA TRP A 1027 -5.79 25.10 3.36
C TRP A 1027 -6.35 25.86 4.57
N ARG A 1028 -7.34 26.74 4.34
CA ARG A 1028 -7.97 27.58 5.38
C ARG A 1028 -6.93 28.27 6.29
N ASP A 1029 -5.90 28.83 5.65
CA ASP A 1029 -4.80 29.62 6.25
C ASP A 1029 -3.79 28.82 7.09
N ARG A 1030 -3.96 27.49 7.15
CA ARG A 1030 -3.05 26.56 7.83
C ARG A 1030 -2.22 25.78 6.80
N SER A 1031 -0.98 25.47 7.17
CA SER A 1031 -0.07 24.66 6.37
C SER A 1031 -0.06 23.21 6.86
N PHE A 1032 -0.12 22.27 5.93
CA PHE A 1032 -0.35 20.87 6.21
C PHE A 1032 0.62 19.99 5.42
N LYS A 1033 1.24 19.00 6.07
CA LYS A 1033 1.98 17.93 5.39
C LYS A 1033 1.06 16.73 5.22
N VAL A 1034 0.78 16.35 3.97
CA VAL A 1034 0.04 15.12 3.66
C VAL A 1034 1.02 13.95 3.63
N SER A 1035 0.71 12.91 4.39
CA SER A 1035 1.50 11.67 4.49
C SER A 1035 0.87 10.54 3.66
N PHE A 1036 1.62 9.47 3.42
CA PHE A 1036 1.14 8.29 2.67
C PHE A 1036 0.00 7.53 3.36
N ASP A 1037 -0.14 7.67 4.69
CA ASP A 1037 -1.27 7.15 5.49
C ASP A 1037 -2.59 7.93 5.26
N MET A 1038 -2.60 8.87 4.30
CA MET A 1038 -3.67 9.84 4.01
C MET A 1038 -4.01 10.77 5.19
N LYS A 1039 -3.29 10.68 6.31
CA LYS A 1039 -3.42 11.59 7.44
C LYS A 1039 -2.57 12.83 7.20
N VAL A 1040 -2.90 13.84 7.98
CA VAL A 1040 -2.40 15.19 7.80
C VAL A 1040 -1.85 15.69 9.12
N ARG A 1041 -0.63 16.19 9.09
CA ARG A 1041 -0.02 16.90 10.22
C ARG A 1041 0.02 18.38 9.89
N GLU A 1042 -0.48 19.20 10.81
CA GLU A 1042 -0.31 20.65 10.72
C GLU A 1042 1.18 20.96 10.86
N ILE A 1043 1.67 21.87 10.02
CA ILE A 1043 3.03 22.39 10.09
C ILE A 1043 2.93 23.66 10.92
N GLU A 1044 3.23 23.54 12.21
CA GLU A 1044 3.49 24.70 13.06
C GLU A 1044 4.55 25.55 12.37
N THR A 1045 4.19 26.80 12.06
CA THR A 1045 5.07 27.72 11.38
C THR A 1045 5.94 28.38 12.45
N ASP A 1046 7.26 28.48 12.24
CA ASP A 1046 8.23 28.90 13.29
C ASP A 1046 7.89 30.22 14.01
N ARG A 1047 7.05 31.09 13.40
CA ARG A 1047 6.46 32.28 14.05
C ARG A 1047 5.62 31.97 15.29
N ALA A 1048 4.88 30.86 15.33
CA ALA A 1048 4.08 30.48 16.50
C ALA A 1048 4.95 30.03 17.66
N ILE A 1049 6.03 29.28 17.36
CA ILE A 1049 7.04 28.85 18.34
C ILE A 1049 7.86 30.06 18.83
N ALA A 1050 8.18 31.02 17.96
CA ALA A 1050 8.83 32.26 18.36
C ALA A 1050 7.98 33.08 19.35
N LEU A 1051 6.68 33.23 19.07
CA LEU A 1051 5.75 33.97 19.94
C LEU A 1051 5.49 33.24 21.27
N SER A 1052 5.34 31.92 21.28
CA SER A 1052 5.19 31.18 22.56
C SER A 1052 6.46 31.22 23.41
N ILE A 1053 7.65 31.27 22.81
CA ILE A 1053 8.93 31.48 23.51
C ILE A 1053 9.09 32.94 24.03
N GLU A 1054 8.37 33.90 23.47
CA GLU A 1054 8.32 35.28 23.97
C GLU A 1054 7.31 35.46 25.13
N ASP A 1055 6.14 34.81 25.07
CA ASP A 1055 5.16 34.81 26.18
C ASP A 1055 5.68 34.03 27.40
N ASP A 1056 6.36 32.88 27.21
CA ASP A 1056 6.94 32.07 28.30
C ASP A 1056 8.12 32.77 29.00
N LYS A 1057 8.61 33.90 28.46
CA LYS A 1057 9.59 34.79 29.10
C LYS A 1057 8.96 35.95 29.88
N GLN A 1058 7.64 36.14 29.82
CA GLN A 1058 6.95 37.24 30.50
C GLN A 1058 6.14 36.83 31.74
N GLN A 1059 6.10 35.55 32.11
CA GLN A 1059 5.56 35.15 33.41
C GLN A 1059 6.55 35.46 34.55
N PRO A 1060 6.20 36.32 35.52
CA PRO A 1060 7.05 36.52 36.70
C PRO A 1060 7.02 35.27 37.58
N THR A 1061 8.19 34.70 37.87
CA THR A 1061 8.29 33.56 38.77
C THR A 1061 7.83 33.93 40.18
N ALA A 1062 7.09 33.03 40.83
CA ALA A 1062 6.41 33.29 42.11
C ALA A 1062 7.35 33.44 43.34
N GLY A 1063 8.65 33.74 43.12
CA GLY A 1063 9.66 33.93 44.18
C GLY A 1063 9.77 35.35 44.72
N ASP A 1064 9.40 36.38 43.94
CA ASP A 1064 9.74 37.78 44.28
C ASP A 1064 8.66 38.56 45.06
N LEU A 1065 7.49 37.95 45.34
CA LEU A 1065 6.38 38.62 46.03
C LEU A 1065 6.53 38.71 47.56
N ASN A 1066 7.57 38.12 48.14
CA ASN A 1066 7.79 38.09 49.61
C ASN A 1066 8.86 39.07 50.12
N ARG A 1067 9.37 40.00 49.28
CA ARG A 1067 10.44 40.95 49.67
C ARG A 1067 10.07 42.43 49.62
N LYS A 1068 8.78 42.76 49.53
CA LYS A 1068 8.23 44.13 49.63
C LYS A 1068 7.07 44.24 50.63
N LYS A 1069 7.28 43.72 51.85
CA LYS A 1069 6.37 43.91 52.98
C LYS A 1069 7.07 44.13 54.33
N GLN A 1070 8.31 44.60 54.26
CA GLN A 1070 9.07 45.22 55.34
C GLN A 1070 9.82 46.42 54.75
N ASP A 1071 9.08 47.50 54.57
CA ASP A 1071 9.46 48.93 54.67
C ASP A 1071 8.19 49.77 54.45
#